data_AF-A0A2K8Z7G6-F1
#
_entry.id   AF-A0A2K8Z7G6-F1
#
_cell.length_a   1.000
_cell.length_b   1.000
_cell.length_c   1.000
_cell.angle_alpha   90.00
_cell.angle_beta   90.00
_cell.angle_gamma   90.00
#
_symmetry.space_group_name_H-M   'P 1'
#
loop_
_entity.id
_entity.type
_entity.pdbx_description
1 polymer ?
#
loop_
_entity_poly.entity_id
_entity_poly.type
_entity_poly.pdbx_seq_one_letter_code
_entity_poly.pdbx_strand_id
1 'polypeptide(L)'
;MKYIFLLLILVSSTVKAGIVPDSTITPNDSLRKIQLSEVVISASRVAESILKSPVSIEVIDARRIRLSAQPSYFDAIENIKGVQLLTSSLGFKVYNTRGFAATTNVRFVQLVDGRDNQAPHIGAPIANALAPSDLDIQQVEVVPGVASALYGMNALNGLVNILTRNPFDSQGLSVGQKTGINHVGDAAVSAKAYSETSIRYAHRLGNRFAFKVNLVYQRGYDWIAGNRDDLNPNGNASLGLFGADNPAYDPVNGYGNEAANRRTLTLGGKRYSIGRTGYYEAEATDYGLKNLRGDISLLYRFSPTVELAYTYQGATLNNVYQRTNRFRLENYRLDQHSLTLTTPSVQIRAYRSHENTGDSYNIRSMAENIDKSFKTDNQWFSEFSNQFNADTKAGLGVPDALRDARSIADKGRPVPGTPAFNDLIAKLRDINNWDIGAALRVQSWMYHAEGQFEPTRVLWQRFRQQTGLNIQAGFDFRRYVVFPDGNYFINPTEQGKNLVYGKTGGFVQLSRTFFDDKLKVAGSLRLDKSYYFDARLNPRLSMVYSPAEAHNIRLSYQNGYRFPSLFEGFTNINSGGVKRVGGLPIMSHGIYENAYLVTSINAFQAAITTDVNTNKLTTDQAIQKNKGLLKKSPYTYLKPEQVNSYELGYKGLLFGSRLYVDADVYYASYKNFIAQVNANIAKGTNPDSLAYYFSSATTQDRYRLWTNSQTRVYNYGAGLGLRYSLTQNWSVGGNASFAKLDRADYGDGLESSFNTPRWITNLTVSNGNLWNGLGFSVNYKHQDAFLWQSELASGTVSAINTLDAQVSYRISKLSLLVKAGGTNLANKPYYTFIGGPAVGGFYYTNLIWEPRF
;
A
#
# COMPACT_ATOMS: atom_id res chain seq x y z
N MET A 1 25.76 -31.85 -3.08
CA MET A 1 26.29 -31.86 -4.46
C MET A 1 25.77 -30.60 -5.16
N LYS A 2 26.69 -29.74 -5.59
CA LYS A 2 26.46 -28.36 -6.06
C LYS A 2 26.20 -28.37 -7.56
N TYR A 3 25.12 -27.75 -8.04
CA TYR A 3 25.04 -27.25 -9.41
C TYR A 3 24.40 -25.87 -9.45
N ILE A 4 25.26 -24.87 -9.63
CA ILE A 4 24.95 -23.49 -9.98
C ILE A 4 24.71 -23.48 -11.49
N PHE A 5 23.50 -23.18 -11.93
CA PHE A 5 23.23 -22.85 -13.32
C PHE A 5 23.59 -21.38 -13.57
N LEU A 6 24.76 -21.17 -14.18
CA LEU A 6 25.19 -19.89 -14.73
C LEU A 6 25.01 -20.00 -16.25
N LEU A 7 23.87 -19.55 -16.76
CA LEU A 7 23.61 -19.56 -18.20
C LEU A 7 24.24 -18.31 -18.83
N LEU A 8 25.51 -18.41 -19.20
CA LEU A 8 26.18 -17.50 -20.13
C LEU A 8 25.72 -17.85 -21.54
N ILE A 9 24.76 -17.11 -22.09
CA ILE A 9 24.45 -17.18 -23.52
C ILE A 9 25.48 -16.32 -24.26
N LEU A 10 26.54 -16.98 -24.74
CA LEU A 10 27.37 -16.49 -25.84
C LEU A 10 26.60 -16.77 -27.16
N VAL A 11 25.83 -15.80 -27.64
CA VAL A 11 25.43 -15.78 -29.06
C VAL A 11 26.54 -15.04 -29.81
N SER A 12 27.50 -15.80 -30.33
CA SER A 12 28.35 -15.37 -31.42
C SER A 12 27.55 -15.45 -32.72
N SER A 13 26.83 -14.37 -33.06
CA SER A 13 26.37 -14.12 -34.42
C SER A 13 27.27 -13.06 -35.05
N THR A 14 28.04 -13.50 -36.04
CA THR A 14 28.83 -12.67 -36.94
C THR A 14 27.91 -11.83 -37.82
N VAL A 15 27.42 -10.71 -37.28
CA VAL A 15 26.83 -9.64 -38.10
C VAL A 15 27.98 -8.77 -38.58
N LYS A 16 28.32 -8.87 -39.88
CA LYS A 16 29.19 -7.90 -40.56
C LYS A 16 28.60 -6.50 -40.35
N ALA A 17 29.29 -5.69 -39.54
CA ALA A 17 29.02 -4.27 -39.40
C ALA A 17 29.39 -3.56 -40.71
N GLY A 18 28.39 -3.23 -41.52
CA GLY A 18 28.54 -2.17 -42.51
C GLY A 18 28.65 -0.85 -41.77
N ILE A 19 29.86 -0.30 -41.69
CA ILE A 19 30.10 1.06 -41.19
C ILE A 19 29.58 2.01 -42.25
N VAL A 20 28.37 2.54 -42.04
CA VAL A 20 27.97 3.82 -42.65
C VAL A 20 28.31 4.90 -41.63
N PRO A 21 29.19 5.86 -41.95
CA PRO A 21 29.48 6.97 -41.06
C PRO A 21 28.28 7.93 -41.08
N ASP A 22 27.33 7.76 -40.15
CA ASP A 22 26.33 8.79 -39.92
C ASP A 22 26.94 9.89 -39.05
N SER A 23 27.38 10.94 -39.74
CA SER A 23 27.89 12.20 -39.17
C SER A 23 26.76 13.10 -38.69
N THR A 24 25.78 12.54 -37.99
CA THR A 24 24.80 13.32 -37.24
C THR A 24 25.25 13.38 -35.79
N ILE A 25 26.02 14.43 -35.48
CA ILE A 25 26.13 14.97 -34.13
C ILE A 25 24.69 15.09 -33.62
N THR A 26 24.31 14.21 -32.70
CA THR A 26 23.02 14.28 -32.03
C THR A 26 22.97 15.66 -31.38
N PRO A 27 21.95 16.49 -31.64
CA PRO A 27 21.92 17.83 -31.08
C PRO A 27 21.94 17.70 -29.55
N ASN A 28 22.86 18.43 -28.92
CA ASN A 28 22.89 18.60 -27.47
C ASN A 28 21.48 18.96 -26.99
N ASP A 29 20.90 18.07 -26.19
CA ASP A 29 19.57 18.18 -25.62
C ASP A 29 19.40 19.51 -24.87
N SER A 30 18.64 20.43 -25.47
CA SER A 30 18.36 21.75 -24.91
C SER A 30 17.33 21.62 -23.79
N LEU A 31 17.77 21.69 -22.53
CA LEU A 31 16.90 21.57 -21.34
C LEU A 31 15.75 22.59 -21.24
N ARG A 32 15.66 23.56 -22.14
CA ARG A 32 14.55 24.51 -22.23
C ARG A 32 13.34 23.99 -23.01
N LYS A 33 13.50 23.02 -23.92
CA LYS A 33 12.40 22.53 -24.76
C LYS A 33 11.52 21.49 -24.07
N ILE A 34 12.11 20.57 -23.29
CA ILE A 34 11.38 19.41 -22.75
C ILE A 34 10.30 19.82 -21.74
N GLN A 35 10.56 20.80 -20.87
CA GLN A 35 9.62 21.17 -19.80
C GLN A 35 8.34 21.87 -20.31
N LEU A 36 8.39 22.50 -21.48
CA LEU A 36 7.21 23.08 -22.16
C LEU A 36 6.39 22.02 -22.92
N SER A 37 7.01 20.90 -23.28
CA SER A 37 6.41 19.82 -24.10
C SER A 37 6.01 18.58 -23.29
N GLU A 38 6.15 18.57 -21.96
CA GLU A 38 5.68 17.45 -21.12
C GLU A 38 4.15 17.30 -21.27
N VAL A 39 3.74 16.15 -21.82
CA VAL A 39 2.35 15.79 -22.04
C VAL A 39 1.94 14.77 -20.99
N VAL A 40 0.79 15.00 -20.37
CA VAL A 40 0.14 14.10 -19.42
C VAL A 40 -1.19 13.62 -19.97
N ILE A 41 -1.59 12.41 -19.59
CA ILE A 41 -2.88 11.82 -19.97
C ILE A 41 -3.80 11.73 -18.74
N SER A 42 -3.23 11.57 -17.55
CA SER A 42 -3.97 11.12 -16.37
C SER A 42 -4.89 12.17 -15.75
N ALA A 43 -4.72 13.44 -16.09
CA ALA A 43 -5.51 14.54 -15.55
C ALA A 43 -6.91 14.67 -16.19
N SER A 44 -7.06 14.22 -17.44
CA SER A 44 -8.29 14.38 -18.24
C SER A 44 -8.63 13.18 -19.13
N ARG A 45 -7.86 12.08 -19.05
CA ARG A 45 -7.91 10.92 -19.98
C ARG A 45 -7.59 11.27 -21.44
N VAL A 46 -7.10 12.48 -21.69
CA VAL A 46 -6.61 12.96 -22.99
C VAL A 46 -5.25 13.62 -22.81
N ALA A 47 -4.42 13.57 -23.85
CA ALA A 47 -3.11 14.19 -23.87
C ALA A 47 -3.21 15.72 -23.72
N GLU A 48 -2.62 16.29 -22.68
CA GLU A 48 -2.54 17.73 -22.45
C GLU A 48 -1.21 18.16 -21.83
N SER A 49 -0.83 19.42 -21.98
CA SER A 49 0.37 19.96 -21.34
C SER A 49 0.24 19.91 -19.82
N ILE A 50 1.30 19.47 -19.13
CA ILE A 50 1.36 19.46 -17.65
C ILE A 50 1.11 20.85 -17.04
N LEU A 51 1.51 21.93 -17.73
CA LEU A 51 1.32 23.31 -17.28
C LEU A 51 -0.13 23.75 -17.28
N LYS A 52 -0.94 23.21 -18.21
CA LYS A 52 -2.36 23.55 -18.37
C LYS A 52 -3.29 22.48 -17.79
N SER A 53 -2.77 21.61 -16.93
CA SER A 53 -3.54 20.52 -16.34
C SER A 53 -4.66 21.05 -15.41
N PRO A 54 -5.90 20.52 -15.51
CA PRO A 54 -7.04 20.96 -14.70
C PRO A 54 -7.00 20.49 -13.24
N VAL A 55 -6.03 19.65 -12.88
CA VAL A 55 -5.85 19.10 -11.53
C VAL A 55 -4.36 19.05 -11.19
N SER A 56 -4.04 18.90 -9.91
CA SER A 56 -2.67 18.56 -9.50
C SER A 56 -2.22 17.27 -10.18
N ILE A 57 -1.03 17.32 -10.77
CA ILE A 57 -0.39 16.17 -11.42
C ILE A 57 1.12 16.35 -11.40
N GLU A 58 1.82 15.28 -11.10
CA GLU A 58 3.27 15.19 -11.06
C GLU A 58 3.77 14.15 -12.06
N VAL A 59 4.97 14.37 -12.59
CA VAL A 59 5.55 13.49 -13.62
C VAL A 59 6.99 13.15 -13.29
N ILE A 60 7.33 11.86 -13.43
CA ILE A 60 8.71 11.40 -13.53
C ILE A 60 8.91 10.75 -14.91
N ASP A 61 9.70 11.37 -15.76
CA ASP A 61 10.13 10.82 -17.04
C ASP A 61 11.37 9.90 -16.91
N ALA A 62 11.71 9.20 -18.00
CA ALA A 62 12.87 8.32 -18.06
C ALA A 62 14.21 9.00 -17.70
N ARG A 63 14.39 10.30 -17.99
CA ARG A 63 15.61 11.04 -17.65
C ARG A 63 15.69 11.29 -16.15
N ARG A 64 14.61 11.71 -15.51
CA ARG A 64 14.54 11.89 -14.05
C ARG A 64 14.78 10.58 -13.31
N ILE A 65 14.25 9.46 -13.83
CA ILE A 65 14.53 8.11 -13.29
C ILE A 65 16.02 7.80 -13.34
N ARG A 66 16.67 8.02 -14.49
CA ARG A 66 18.12 7.80 -14.68
C ARG A 66 18.95 8.64 -13.70
N LEU A 67 18.59 9.90 -13.50
CA LEU A 67 19.30 10.84 -12.60
C LEU A 67 18.94 10.68 -11.12
N SER A 68 17.86 9.99 -10.78
CA SER A 68 17.41 9.82 -9.40
C SER A 68 18.47 9.13 -8.54
N ALA A 69 18.62 9.52 -7.27
CA ALA A 69 19.43 8.79 -6.29
C ALA A 69 18.80 7.46 -5.84
N GLN A 70 17.57 7.19 -6.27
CA GLN A 70 16.83 5.98 -5.92
C GLN A 70 17.20 4.79 -6.84
N PRO A 71 17.08 3.54 -6.36
CA PRO A 71 17.50 2.35 -7.09
C PRO A 71 16.57 1.97 -8.24
N SER A 72 15.30 2.40 -8.23
CA SER A 72 14.34 2.18 -9.32
C SER A 72 13.40 3.38 -9.50
N TYR A 73 12.63 3.41 -10.59
CA TYR A 73 11.56 4.42 -10.72
C TYR A 73 10.49 4.26 -9.63
N PHE A 74 10.25 3.02 -9.20
CA PHE A 74 9.25 2.69 -8.19
C PHE A 74 9.60 3.37 -6.85
N ASP A 75 10.88 3.37 -6.52
CA ASP A 75 11.40 4.07 -5.33
C ASP A 75 11.47 5.59 -5.54
N ALA A 76 11.79 6.04 -6.76
CA ALA A 76 11.90 7.47 -7.09
C ALA A 76 10.59 8.26 -6.89
N ILE A 77 9.43 7.59 -6.95
CA ILE A 77 8.11 8.20 -6.74
C ILE A 77 7.96 8.80 -5.33
N GLU A 78 8.69 8.29 -4.34
CA GLU A 78 8.66 8.80 -2.96
C GLU A 78 9.15 10.25 -2.82
N ASN A 79 9.97 10.72 -3.77
CA ASN A 79 10.52 12.07 -3.76
C ASN A 79 9.62 13.09 -4.48
N ILE A 80 8.47 12.65 -4.99
CA ILE A 80 7.48 13.53 -5.64
C ILE A 80 6.70 14.31 -4.57
N LYS A 81 6.37 15.57 -4.89
CA LYS A 81 5.48 16.40 -4.07
C LYS A 81 4.15 15.68 -3.78
N GLY A 82 3.76 15.63 -2.51
CA GLY A 82 2.48 15.09 -2.04
C GLY A 82 2.46 13.57 -1.85
N VAL A 83 3.56 12.86 -2.13
CA VAL A 83 3.63 11.40 -2.00
C VAL A 83 4.21 10.99 -0.65
N GLN A 84 3.54 10.04 -0.01
CA GLN A 84 4.01 9.28 1.13
C GLN A 84 4.21 7.83 0.69
N LEU A 85 5.36 7.24 1.00
CA LEU A 85 5.64 5.83 0.74
C LEU A 85 5.67 5.05 2.06
N LEU A 86 4.92 3.96 2.12
CA LEU A 86 5.04 2.97 3.19
C LEU A 86 5.85 1.79 2.67
N THR A 87 6.88 1.39 3.41
CA THR A 87 7.76 0.28 3.06
C THR A 87 7.46 -0.90 3.96
N SER A 88 6.59 -1.81 3.49
CA SER A 88 6.36 -3.09 4.16
C SER A 88 7.51 -4.06 3.94
N SER A 89 8.25 -3.87 2.85
CA SER A 89 9.21 -4.80 2.29
C SER A 89 9.96 -4.15 1.10
N LEU A 90 11.13 -4.67 0.71
CA LEU A 90 11.84 -4.33 -0.53
C LEU A 90 11.00 -4.56 -1.80
N GLY A 91 10.17 -5.60 -1.81
CA GLY A 91 9.27 -5.93 -2.93
C GLY A 91 7.83 -5.41 -2.74
N PHE A 92 7.51 -4.84 -1.58
CA PHE A 92 6.16 -4.36 -1.28
C PHE A 92 6.18 -2.96 -0.67
N LYS A 93 6.05 -1.95 -1.53
CA LYS A 93 5.93 -0.55 -1.14
C LYS A 93 4.61 0.04 -1.62
N VAL A 94 4.01 0.87 -0.79
CA VAL A 94 2.64 1.36 -0.97
C VAL A 94 2.65 2.87 -1.05
N TYR A 95 2.16 3.39 -2.17
CA TYR A 95 1.97 4.82 -2.38
C TYR A 95 0.71 5.31 -1.68
N ASN A 96 0.79 6.53 -1.14
CA ASN A 96 -0.35 7.28 -0.67
C ASN A 96 -0.16 8.77 -0.91
N THR A 97 -1.24 9.52 -1.00
CA THR A 97 -1.20 10.99 -0.97
C THR A 97 -2.33 11.53 -0.10
N ARG A 98 -2.16 12.74 0.42
CA ARG A 98 -3.22 13.53 1.09
C ARG A 98 -3.92 12.84 2.28
N GLY A 99 -3.23 12.03 3.08
CA GLY A 99 -3.79 11.47 4.32
C GLY A 99 -4.26 10.02 4.24
N PHE A 100 -4.68 9.45 5.37
CA PHE A 100 -5.30 8.13 5.49
C PHE A 100 -4.43 6.98 4.97
N ALA A 101 -3.12 7.05 5.25
CA ALA A 101 -2.18 6.04 4.77
C ALA A 101 -2.43 4.68 5.43
N ALA A 102 -2.36 3.63 4.61
CA ALA A 102 -2.52 2.24 5.06
C ALA A 102 -1.55 1.33 4.29
N THR A 103 -1.07 0.27 4.93
CA THR A 103 -0.19 -0.75 4.30
C THR A 103 -0.90 -1.56 3.22
N THR A 104 -2.22 -1.42 3.11
CA THR A 104 -3.03 -1.86 1.98
C THR A 104 -3.92 -0.69 1.57
N ASN A 105 -3.52 0.06 0.54
CA ASN A 105 -4.22 1.29 0.18
C ASN A 105 -5.32 1.05 -0.85
N VAL A 106 -6.57 0.91 -0.38
CA VAL A 106 -7.76 0.80 -1.24
C VAL A 106 -8.26 2.16 -1.76
N ARG A 107 -7.65 3.28 -1.35
CA ARG A 107 -8.01 4.65 -1.76
C ARG A 107 -7.06 5.23 -2.82
N PHE A 108 -6.03 4.50 -3.22
CA PHE A 108 -5.07 4.94 -4.21
C PHE A 108 -4.95 3.89 -5.32
N VAL A 109 -5.13 4.33 -6.57
CA VAL A 109 -5.14 3.43 -7.74
C VAL A 109 -3.75 3.41 -8.39
N GLN A 110 -3.30 2.23 -8.80
CA GLN A 110 -2.07 2.09 -9.58
C GLN A 110 -2.38 1.46 -10.92
N LEU A 111 -2.04 2.17 -12.00
CA LEU A 111 -2.28 1.76 -13.37
C LEU A 111 -0.96 1.48 -14.09
N VAL A 112 -0.97 0.51 -15.01
CA VAL A 112 0.08 0.28 -16.01
C VAL A 112 -0.55 0.39 -17.39
N ASP A 113 -0.16 1.40 -18.15
CA ASP A 113 -0.82 1.80 -19.41
C ASP A 113 -2.34 1.92 -19.29
N GLY A 114 -2.85 2.38 -18.14
CA GLY A 114 -4.29 2.45 -17.83
C GLY A 114 -4.94 1.16 -17.28
N ARG A 115 -4.23 0.03 -17.24
CA ARG A 115 -4.72 -1.23 -16.62
C ARG A 115 -4.49 -1.22 -15.11
N ASP A 116 -5.50 -1.57 -14.33
CA ASP A 116 -5.37 -1.64 -12.87
C ASP A 116 -4.39 -2.76 -12.43
N ASN A 117 -3.37 -2.39 -11.65
CA ASN A 117 -2.37 -3.28 -11.04
C ASN A 117 -2.83 -3.81 -9.66
N GLN A 118 -4.13 -3.93 -9.46
CA GLN A 118 -4.71 -4.50 -8.26
C GLN A 118 -4.66 -6.03 -8.28
N ALA A 119 -4.32 -6.62 -7.13
CA ALA A 119 -4.59 -8.02 -6.83
C ALA A 119 -6.10 -8.18 -6.47
N PRO A 120 -6.88 -9.01 -7.18
CA PRO A 120 -8.33 -9.11 -7.00
C PRO A 120 -8.78 -9.37 -5.56
N HIS A 121 -8.21 -10.35 -4.84
CA HIS A 121 -8.56 -10.66 -3.44
C HIS A 121 -8.10 -9.54 -2.51
N ILE A 122 -6.86 -9.06 -2.67
CA ILE A 122 -6.32 -8.02 -1.81
C ILE A 122 -7.14 -6.73 -1.93
N GLY A 123 -7.71 -6.44 -3.09
CA GLY A 123 -8.57 -5.26 -3.22
C GLY A 123 -7.83 -3.95 -3.46
N ALA A 124 -6.50 -4.00 -3.60
CA ALA A 124 -5.59 -2.84 -3.70
C ALA A 124 -4.38 -3.13 -4.60
N PRO A 125 -3.60 -2.10 -5.00
CA PRO A 125 -2.35 -2.28 -5.73
C PRO A 125 -1.38 -3.26 -5.06
N ILE A 126 -0.75 -4.13 -5.84
CA ILE A 126 0.22 -5.14 -5.37
C ILE A 126 1.67 -4.68 -5.56
N ALA A 127 1.95 -3.44 -5.17
CA ALA A 127 3.26 -2.80 -5.29
C ALA A 127 3.88 -2.97 -6.70
N ASN A 128 5.08 -3.57 -6.80
CA ASN A 128 5.80 -3.71 -8.06
C ASN A 128 5.53 -5.04 -8.80
N ALA A 129 4.59 -5.87 -8.35
CA ALA A 129 4.43 -7.24 -8.88
C ALA A 129 4.09 -7.29 -10.38
N LEU A 130 3.09 -6.55 -10.86
CA LEU A 130 2.82 -6.40 -12.31
C LEU A 130 3.37 -5.08 -12.88
N ALA A 131 4.29 -4.44 -12.15
CA ALA A 131 4.90 -3.20 -12.62
C ALA A 131 6.06 -3.52 -13.58
N PRO A 132 6.19 -2.79 -14.69
CA PRO A 132 7.26 -2.99 -15.68
C PRO A 132 8.65 -2.65 -15.10
N SER A 133 9.70 -3.05 -15.80
CA SER A 133 11.09 -2.72 -15.43
C SER A 133 11.43 -1.25 -15.72
N ASP A 134 12.47 -0.72 -15.06
CA ASP A 134 13.03 0.62 -15.34
C ASP A 134 13.36 0.81 -16.85
N LEU A 135 13.69 -0.28 -17.56
CA LEU A 135 14.06 -0.25 -18.98
C LEU A 135 12.89 0.05 -19.92
N ASP A 136 11.64 -0.23 -19.49
CA ASP A 136 10.45 -0.05 -20.32
C ASP A 136 9.61 1.17 -19.93
N ILE A 137 10.07 1.99 -18.99
CA ILE A 137 9.34 3.21 -18.60
C ILE A 137 9.55 4.31 -19.63
N GLN A 138 8.42 4.89 -20.05
CA GLN A 138 8.40 6.18 -20.74
C GLN A 138 8.25 7.31 -19.73
N GLN A 139 7.19 7.26 -18.92
CA GLN A 139 6.93 8.21 -17.84
C GLN A 139 5.98 7.63 -16.79
N VAL A 140 6.01 8.21 -15.60
CA VAL A 140 5.09 7.93 -14.50
C VAL A 140 4.33 9.22 -14.20
N GLU A 141 3.00 9.15 -14.17
CA GLU A 141 2.12 10.27 -13.85
C GLU A 141 1.43 10.02 -12.51
N VAL A 142 1.53 10.94 -11.55
CA VAL A 142 0.88 10.86 -10.24
C VAL A 142 -0.15 11.98 -10.12
N VAL A 143 -1.41 11.64 -9.90
CA VAL A 143 -2.48 12.59 -9.60
C VAL A 143 -2.79 12.49 -8.11
N PRO A 144 -2.33 13.43 -7.28
CA PRO A 144 -2.68 13.43 -5.86
C PRO A 144 -4.12 13.91 -5.65
N GLY A 145 -4.87 13.22 -4.79
CA GLY A 145 -6.26 13.55 -4.47
C GLY A 145 -7.31 13.01 -5.44
N VAL A 146 -8.56 13.42 -5.25
CA VAL A 146 -9.72 12.78 -5.89
C VAL A 146 -9.61 12.78 -7.42
N ALA A 147 -9.79 11.60 -8.04
CA ALA A 147 -9.82 11.41 -9.49
C ALA A 147 -11.01 10.52 -9.95
N SER A 148 -11.93 10.19 -9.05
CA SER A 148 -13.03 9.25 -9.29
C SER A 148 -13.99 9.65 -10.42
N ALA A 149 -14.15 10.94 -10.72
CA ALA A 149 -15.06 11.38 -11.79
C ALA A 149 -14.66 10.82 -13.17
N LEU A 150 -13.36 10.59 -13.41
CA LEU A 150 -12.86 10.00 -14.65
C LEU A 150 -12.40 8.55 -14.49
N TYR A 151 -11.81 8.20 -13.35
CA TYR A 151 -11.22 6.87 -13.12
C TYR A 151 -12.12 5.90 -12.36
N GLY A 152 -13.23 6.38 -11.80
CA GLY A 152 -14.19 5.59 -11.07
C GLY A 152 -13.77 5.25 -9.65
N MET A 153 -14.16 4.04 -9.23
CA MET A 153 -14.03 3.57 -7.85
C MET A 153 -12.58 3.62 -7.35
N ASN A 154 -12.39 3.81 -6.05
CA ASN A 154 -11.12 3.76 -5.32
C ASN A 154 -10.14 4.93 -5.55
N ALA A 155 -10.29 5.78 -6.58
CA ALA A 155 -9.39 6.92 -6.80
C ALA A 155 -9.69 8.15 -5.89
N LEU A 156 -9.75 7.95 -4.57
CA LEU A 156 -10.09 8.99 -3.58
C LEU A 156 -8.86 9.79 -3.16
N ASN A 157 -7.78 9.09 -2.85
CA ASN A 157 -6.48 9.67 -2.52
C ASN A 157 -5.62 9.87 -3.79
N GLY A 158 -6.14 9.49 -4.96
CA GLY A 158 -5.48 9.69 -6.24
C GLY A 158 -5.07 8.42 -6.93
N LEU A 159 -4.20 8.59 -7.91
CA LEU A 159 -3.69 7.48 -8.71
C LEU A 159 -2.27 7.74 -9.19
N VAL A 160 -1.60 6.65 -9.55
CA VAL A 160 -0.39 6.66 -10.37
C VAL A 160 -0.63 5.87 -11.65
N ASN A 161 -0.19 6.41 -12.78
CA ASN A 161 -0.25 5.73 -14.07
C ASN A 161 1.18 5.59 -14.63
N ILE A 162 1.60 4.34 -14.78
CA ILE A 162 2.92 3.96 -15.27
C ILE A 162 2.79 3.69 -16.76
N LEU A 163 3.36 4.57 -17.58
CA LEU A 163 3.31 4.48 -19.03
C LEU A 163 4.58 3.82 -19.57
N THR A 164 4.38 2.78 -20.36
CA THR A 164 5.47 1.99 -20.95
C THR A 164 5.84 2.47 -22.36
N ARG A 165 7.06 2.16 -22.78
CA ARG A 165 7.54 2.53 -24.12
C ARG A 165 6.81 1.71 -25.20
N ASN A 166 6.40 2.38 -26.27
CA ASN A 166 5.78 1.75 -27.43
C ASN A 166 6.85 1.04 -28.30
N PRO A 167 6.68 -0.24 -28.69
CA PRO A 167 7.66 -0.97 -29.52
C PRO A 167 7.79 -0.45 -30.95
N PHE A 168 6.84 0.33 -31.47
CA PHE A 168 6.99 1.00 -32.76
C PHE A 168 8.04 2.12 -32.71
N ASP A 169 8.16 2.79 -31.56
CA ASP A 169 9.00 3.98 -31.37
C ASP A 169 10.31 3.64 -30.65
N SER A 170 10.32 2.58 -29.82
CA SER A 170 11.46 2.15 -29.02
C SER A 170 11.77 0.66 -29.24
N GLN A 171 12.60 0.38 -30.26
CA GLN A 171 13.06 -0.95 -30.64
C GLN A 171 14.44 -1.29 -30.07
N GLY A 172 14.76 -2.58 -30.04
CA GLY A 172 16.06 -3.13 -29.66
C GLY A 172 16.02 -3.93 -28.37
N LEU A 173 17.19 -4.48 -28.03
CA LEU A 173 17.45 -5.15 -26.76
C LEU A 173 18.02 -4.13 -25.76
N SER A 174 17.58 -4.20 -24.51
CA SER A 174 18.17 -3.50 -23.38
C SER A 174 18.31 -4.49 -22.23
N VAL A 175 19.43 -4.41 -21.51
CA VAL A 175 19.74 -5.29 -20.38
C VAL A 175 20.17 -4.45 -19.20
N GLY A 176 19.58 -4.74 -18.03
CA GLY A 176 19.90 -4.13 -16.76
C GLY A 176 20.37 -5.19 -15.78
N GLN A 177 21.48 -4.93 -15.08
CA GLN A 177 21.92 -5.74 -13.95
C GLN A 177 22.15 -4.82 -12.75
N LYS A 178 21.32 -4.98 -11.73
CA LYS A 178 21.41 -4.27 -10.47
C LYS A 178 21.87 -5.24 -9.40
N THR A 179 22.89 -4.84 -8.64
CA THR A 179 23.37 -5.57 -7.47
C THR A 179 23.41 -4.61 -6.30
N GLY A 180 23.25 -5.13 -5.08
CA GLY A 180 23.33 -4.29 -3.90
C GLY A 180 23.51 -5.08 -2.62
N ILE A 181 23.62 -4.34 -1.52
CA ILE A 181 23.75 -4.88 -0.18
C ILE A 181 22.87 -4.09 0.79
N ASN A 182 22.13 -4.81 1.63
CA ASN A 182 21.42 -4.27 2.79
C ASN A 182 21.90 -4.96 4.08
N HIS A 183 21.35 -4.56 5.23
CA HIS A 183 21.74 -5.06 6.56
C HIS A 183 23.24 -4.88 6.89
N VAL A 184 23.87 -3.83 6.33
CA VAL A 184 25.25 -3.48 6.68
C VAL A 184 25.26 -3.05 8.14
N GLY A 185 26.01 -3.76 9.00
CA GLY A 185 26.09 -3.45 10.43
C GLY A 185 24.78 -3.70 11.22
N ASP A 186 23.87 -4.52 10.69
CA ASP A 186 22.67 -4.93 11.41
C ASP A 186 23.02 -5.95 12.52
N ALA A 187 22.40 -5.79 13.69
CA ALA A 187 22.64 -6.65 14.85
C ALA A 187 21.95 -8.02 14.74
N ALA A 188 20.86 -8.12 13.97
CA ALA A 188 20.07 -9.34 13.86
C ALA A 188 20.61 -10.29 12.78
N VAL A 189 21.13 -9.75 11.67
CA VAL A 189 21.63 -10.54 10.55
C VAL A 189 22.87 -9.90 9.91
N SER A 190 23.76 -10.74 9.37
CA SER A 190 24.86 -10.24 8.54
C SER A 190 24.35 -9.61 7.25
N ALA A 191 25.17 -8.73 6.66
CA ALA A 191 24.86 -8.04 5.42
C ALA A 191 24.42 -9.00 4.31
N LYS A 192 23.36 -8.64 3.58
CA LYS A 192 22.70 -9.51 2.61
C LYS A 192 22.82 -8.95 1.20
N ALA A 193 23.13 -9.82 0.25
CA ALA A 193 23.23 -9.47 -1.15
C ALA A 193 21.83 -9.36 -1.80
N TYR A 194 21.72 -8.42 -2.72
CA TYR A 194 20.57 -8.19 -3.58
C TYR A 194 21.01 -8.30 -5.04
N SER A 195 20.17 -8.87 -5.89
CA SER A 195 20.37 -8.90 -7.34
C SER A 195 19.05 -8.77 -8.09
N GLU A 196 19.02 -7.93 -9.11
CA GLU A 196 17.90 -7.80 -10.06
C GLU A 196 18.45 -7.75 -11.49
N THR A 197 18.01 -8.69 -12.33
CA THR A 197 18.30 -8.72 -13.76
C THR A 197 17.04 -8.30 -14.52
N SER A 198 17.15 -7.33 -15.41
CA SER A 198 16.06 -6.84 -16.25
C SER A 198 16.43 -6.99 -17.73
N ILE A 199 15.50 -7.46 -18.54
CA ILE A 199 15.66 -7.59 -19.99
C ILE A 199 14.43 -6.99 -20.66
N ARG A 200 14.67 -6.16 -21.68
CA ARG A 200 13.64 -5.64 -22.57
C ARG A 200 14.05 -5.93 -24.01
N TYR A 201 13.18 -6.55 -24.79
CA TYR A 201 13.37 -6.69 -26.23
C TYR A 201 12.12 -6.23 -26.96
N ALA A 202 12.28 -5.27 -27.88
CA ALA A 202 11.19 -4.76 -28.70
C ALA A 202 11.57 -4.76 -30.18
N HIS A 203 10.65 -5.16 -31.04
CA HIS A 203 10.91 -5.25 -32.47
C HIS A 203 9.67 -4.90 -33.29
N ARG A 204 9.88 -4.15 -34.37
CA ARG A 204 8.85 -3.77 -35.32
C ARG A 204 8.99 -4.60 -36.60
N LEU A 205 7.96 -5.38 -36.94
CA LEU A 205 7.87 -6.14 -38.18
C LEU A 205 7.02 -5.36 -39.21
N GLY A 206 7.72 -4.64 -40.10
CA GLY A 206 7.08 -3.77 -41.09
C GLY A 206 6.45 -2.52 -40.46
N ASN A 207 5.35 -2.03 -41.03
CA ASN A 207 4.66 -0.82 -40.54
C ASN A 207 3.43 -1.12 -39.69
N ARG A 208 2.97 -2.37 -39.67
CA ARG A 208 1.69 -2.77 -39.06
C ARG A 208 1.84 -3.62 -37.82
N PHE A 209 2.94 -4.35 -37.64
CA PHE A 209 3.09 -5.24 -36.49
C PHE A 209 4.32 -4.87 -35.67
N ALA A 210 4.21 -4.90 -34.35
CA ALA A 210 5.32 -4.77 -33.44
C ALA A 210 5.07 -5.61 -32.18
N PHE A 211 6.13 -6.04 -31.52
CA PHE A 211 6.04 -6.72 -30.24
C PHE A 211 7.09 -6.23 -29.27
N LYS A 212 6.82 -6.43 -27.97
CA LYS A 212 7.83 -6.30 -26.91
C LYS A 212 7.70 -7.42 -25.89
N VAL A 213 8.83 -7.75 -25.29
CA VAL A 213 8.97 -8.68 -24.17
C VAL A 213 9.80 -8.00 -23.09
N ASN A 214 9.31 -8.03 -21.86
CA ASN A 214 9.97 -7.54 -20.67
C ASN A 214 10.07 -8.66 -19.64
N LEU A 215 11.23 -8.83 -19.02
CA LEU A 215 11.47 -9.81 -17.97
C LEU A 215 12.32 -9.20 -16.85
N VAL A 216 11.93 -9.43 -15.61
CA VAL A 216 12.67 -9.04 -14.42
C VAL A 216 12.78 -10.22 -13.48
N TYR A 217 14.01 -10.50 -13.05
CA TYR A 217 14.30 -11.49 -12.03
C TYR A 217 15.03 -10.87 -10.87
N GLN A 218 14.43 -10.94 -9.69
CA GLN A 218 14.90 -10.30 -8.46
C GLN A 218 15.10 -11.34 -7.36
N ARG A 219 16.22 -11.27 -6.65
CA ARG A 219 16.52 -12.04 -5.44
C ARG A 219 17.17 -11.17 -4.38
N GLY A 220 16.91 -11.45 -3.12
CA GLY A 220 17.56 -10.77 -2.01
C GLY A 220 17.06 -11.25 -0.66
N TYR A 221 17.24 -10.42 0.35
CA TYR A 221 16.72 -10.62 1.70
C TYR A 221 16.04 -9.33 2.16
N ASP A 222 14.82 -9.45 2.64
CA ASP A 222 13.94 -8.34 2.96
C ASP A 222 14.24 -7.74 4.34
N TRP A 223 13.73 -6.53 4.59
CA TRP A 223 13.85 -5.86 5.87
C TRP A 223 13.09 -6.61 6.97
N ILE A 224 13.69 -6.71 8.15
CA ILE A 224 13.15 -7.47 9.28
C ILE A 224 12.26 -6.58 10.14
N ALA A 225 11.08 -7.09 10.51
CA ALA A 225 10.26 -6.51 11.56
C ALA A 225 10.61 -7.15 12.90
N GLY A 226 11.15 -6.33 13.80
CA GLY A 226 11.68 -6.76 15.09
C GLY A 226 11.50 -5.71 16.20
N ASN A 227 10.49 -4.83 16.07
CA ASN A 227 10.16 -3.87 17.11
C ASN A 227 9.66 -4.62 18.36
N ARG A 228 10.24 -4.29 19.52
CA ARG A 228 9.98 -4.89 20.84
C ARG A 228 9.32 -3.94 21.83
N ASP A 229 8.84 -2.78 21.38
CA ASP A 229 8.10 -1.85 22.21
C ASP A 229 6.85 -2.54 22.77
N ASP A 230 6.63 -2.44 24.09
CA ASP A 230 5.49 -3.06 24.77
C ASP A 230 4.20 -2.27 24.44
N LEU A 231 3.22 -2.93 23.85
CA LEU A 231 1.88 -2.43 23.58
C LEU A 231 0.99 -2.43 24.84
N ASN A 232 1.43 -3.05 25.94
CA ASN A 232 0.68 -3.17 27.18
C ASN A 232 1.52 -2.81 28.44
N PRO A 233 2.25 -1.68 28.47
CA PRO A 233 3.20 -1.36 29.54
C PRO A 233 2.51 -1.10 30.88
N ASN A 234 1.24 -0.70 30.85
CA ASN A 234 0.44 -0.38 32.04
C ASN A 234 -0.50 -1.52 32.45
N GLY A 235 -0.41 -2.70 31.82
CA GLY A 235 -1.34 -3.81 32.04
C GLY A 235 -1.45 -4.28 33.50
N ASN A 236 -0.42 -4.04 34.31
CA ASN A 236 -0.39 -4.35 35.74
C ASN A 236 0.02 -3.15 36.61
N ALA A 237 -0.22 -1.92 36.15
CA ALA A 237 0.18 -0.70 36.86
C ALA A 237 -0.44 -0.57 38.27
N SER A 238 -1.66 -1.10 38.49
CA SER A 238 -2.31 -1.13 39.81
C SER A 238 -1.54 -1.95 40.87
N LEU A 239 -0.57 -2.75 40.43
CA LEU A 239 0.27 -3.60 41.27
C LEU A 239 1.73 -3.12 41.31
N GLY A 240 2.05 -1.99 40.66
CA GLY A 240 3.41 -1.47 40.57
C GLY A 240 4.34 -2.29 39.65
N LEU A 241 3.78 -3.14 38.78
CA LEU A 241 4.56 -4.01 37.88
C LEU A 241 4.68 -3.37 36.51
N PHE A 242 5.92 -3.03 36.12
CA PHE A 242 6.25 -2.33 34.87
C PHE A 242 7.47 -2.97 34.19
N GLY A 243 7.67 -2.68 32.91
CA GLY A 243 8.85 -3.11 32.17
C GLY A 243 9.07 -4.63 32.25
N ALA A 244 10.27 -5.05 32.68
CA ALA A 244 10.62 -6.46 32.81
C ALA A 244 9.79 -7.23 33.85
N ASP A 245 9.19 -6.53 34.83
CA ASP A 245 8.33 -7.14 35.84
C ASP A 245 6.86 -7.25 35.39
N ASN A 246 6.49 -6.71 34.21
CA ASN A 246 5.13 -6.80 33.69
C ASN A 246 4.88 -8.21 33.10
N PRO A 247 4.04 -9.07 33.74
CA PRO A 247 3.74 -10.40 33.22
C PRO A 247 2.79 -10.41 32.01
N ALA A 248 2.44 -9.23 31.48
CA ALA A 248 1.60 -9.06 30.30
C ALA A 248 2.28 -8.28 29.17
N TYR A 249 3.61 -8.38 29.09
CA TYR A 249 4.43 -7.84 28.00
C TYR A 249 3.92 -8.28 26.62
N ASP A 250 3.73 -7.32 25.72
CA ASP A 250 3.11 -7.46 24.41
C ASP A 250 3.91 -6.67 23.35
N PRO A 251 5.03 -7.21 22.83
CA PRO A 251 5.88 -6.51 21.88
C PRO A 251 5.23 -6.41 20.51
N VAL A 252 5.45 -5.27 19.84
CA VAL A 252 4.91 -4.97 18.49
C VAL A 252 5.08 -6.11 17.47
N ASN A 253 6.24 -6.77 17.42
CA ASN A 253 6.51 -7.88 16.50
C ASN A 253 6.68 -9.24 17.21
N GLY A 254 6.01 -9.45 18.34
CA GLY A 254 5.82 -10.77 18.94
C GLY A 254 4.36 -11.22 18.86
N TYR A 255 4.17 -12.53 18.78
CA TYR A 255 2.88 -13.17 18.54
C TYR A 255 2.65 -14.32 19.53
N GLY A 256 1.46 -14.40 20.13
CA GLY A 256 1.09 -15.33 21.20
C GLY A 256 0.82 -14.66 22.56
N ASN A 257 1.19 -13.39 22.72
CA ASN A 257 1.08 -12.61 23.96
C ASN A 257 0.19 -11.35 23.85
N GLU A 258 -0.50 -11.20 22.73
CA GLU A 258 -1.35 -10.06 22.41
C GLU A 258 -2.59 -10.00 23.30
N ALA A 259 -3.28 -8.86 23.27
CA ALA A 259 -4.53 -8.62 24.02
C ALA A 259 -5.63 -9.67 23.84
N ALA A 260 -5.59 -10.47 22.78
CA ALA A 260 -6.55 -11.56 22.57
C ALA A 260 -6.18 -12.88 23.25
N ASN A 261 -4.90 -13.06 23.56
CA ASN A 261 -4.36 -14.26 24.20
C ASN A 261 -4.08 -14.07 25.71
N ARG A 262 -4.23 -12.84 26.24
CA ARG A 262 -4.07 -12.53 27.68
C ARG A 262 -5.27 -12.98 28.53
N ARG A 263 -5.01 -13.33 29.79
CA ARG A 263 -6.04 -13.58 30.82
C ARG A 263 -5.84 -12.72 32.05
N THR A 264 -6.95 -12.34 32.68
CA THR A 264 -6.91 -11.76 34.03
C THR A 264 -7.10 -12.87 35.06
N LEU A 265 -6.10 -13.10 35.89
CA LEU A 265 -6.09 -14.13 36.93
C LEU A 265 -6.19 -13.48 38.31
N THR A 266 -6.95 -14.08 39.21
CA THR A 266 -6.96 -13.69 40.63
C THR A 266 -5.98 -14.59 41.39
N LEU A 267 -4.87 -14.03 41.84
CA LEU A 267 -3.80 -14.73 42.56
C LEU A 267 -3.54 -14.03 43.89
N GLY A 268 -3.54 -14.75 45.01
CA GLY A 268 -3.34 -14.15 46.34
C GLY A 268 -4.28 -12.97 46.66
N GLY A 269 -5.54 -13.01 46.17
CA GLY A 269 -6.53 -11.96 46.38
C GLY A 269 -6.39 -10.72 45.47
N LYS A 270 -5.41 -10.69 44.57
CA LYS A 270 -5.18 -9.60 43.60
C LYS A 270 -5.40 -10.07 42.17
N ARG A 271 -5.85 -9.18 41.28
CA ARG A 271 -6.05 -9.45 39.85
C ARG A 271 -4.84 -9.01 39.03
N TYR A 272 -4.24 -9.96 38.30
CA TYR A 272 -3.10 -9.77 37.42
C TYR A 272 -3.53 -9.98 35.96
N SER A 273 -3.09 -9.12 35.05
CA SER A 273 -3.11 -9.40 33.62
C SER A 273 -1.88 -10.25 33.29
N ILE A 274 -2.07 -11.42 32.70
CA ILE A 274 -0.99 -12.36 32.34
C ILE A 274 -1.11 -12.73 30.85
N GLY A 275 0.00 -12.64 30.11
CA GLY A 275 0.13 -13.18 28.76
C GLY A 275 1.02 -14.43 28.72
N ARG A 276 0.83 -15.30 27.73
CA ARG A 276 1.77 -16.41 27.43
C ARG A 276 3.10 -15.88 26.88
N THR A 277 4.07 -16.75 26.66
CA THR A 277 5.33 -16.38 26.03
C THR A 277 5.24 -16.55 24.50
N GLY A 278 5.08 -15.44 23.79
CA GLY A 278 4.97 -15.42 22.32
C GLY A 278 6.28 -15.65 21.58
N TYR A 279 6.21 -15.89 20.26
CA TYR A 279 7.36 -15.95 19.34
C TYR A 279 7.51 -14.65 18.58
N TYR A 280 8.74 -14.27 18.26
CA TYR A 280 9.00 -13.12 17.41
C TYR A 280 8.76 -13.46 15.94
N GLU A 281 8.36 -12.46 15.14
CA GLU A 281 8.09 -12.64 13.71
C GLU A 281 9.24 -13.35 12.97
N ALA A 282 10.48 -12.91 13.22
CA ALA A 282 11.68 -13.44 12.58
C ALA A 282 11.99 -14.90 12.93
N GLU A 283 11.37 -15.45 13.98
CA GLU A 283 11.48 -16.86 14.34
C GLU A 283 10.49 -17.72 13.55
N ALA A 284 9.37 -17.14 13.11
CA ALA A 284 8.29 -17.84 12.42
C ALA A 284 8.22 -17.57 10.91
N THR A 285 9.16 -16.79 10.34
CA THR A 285 9.15 -16.42 8.92
C THR A 285 10.53 -16.33 8.30
N ASP A 286 10.59 -16.57 6.98
CA ASP A 286 11.75 -16.29 6.14
C ASP A 286 11.55 -14.98 5.37
N TYR A 287 12.54 -14.11 5.45
CA TYR A 287 12.59 -12.84 4.71
C TYR A 287 13.29 -12.97 3.35
N GLY A 288 13.60 -14.18 2.90
CA GLY A 288 14.10 -14.43 1.55
C GLY A 288 13.17 -13.86 0.47
N LEU A 289 13.71 -12.97 -0.37
CA LEU A 289 13.01 -12.31 -1.46
C LEU A 289 13.33 -13.02 -2.78
N LYS A 290 12.32 -13.38 -3.56
CA LYS A 290 12.48 -13.96 -4.91
C LYS A 290 11.28 -13.64 -5.78
N ASN A 291 11.47 -12.77 -6.76
CA ASN A 291 10.39 -12.33 -7.66
C ASN A 291 10.79 -12.54 -9.12
N LEU A 292 9.92 -13.15 -9.89
CA LEU A 292 9.99 -13.22 -11.35
C LEU A 292 8.75 -12.52 -11.89
N ARG A 293 8.94 -11.44 -12.66
CA ARG A 293 7.84 -10.67 -13.26
C ARG A 293 8.16 -10.28 -14.69
N GLY A 294 7.15 -10.04 -15.51
CA GLY A 294 7.35 -9.63 -16.90
C GLY A 294 6.06 -9.43 -17.67
N ASP A 295 6.21 -8.98 -18.90
CA ASP A 295 5.11 -8.82 -19.83
C ASP A 295 5.51 -9.14 -21.28
N ILE A 296 4.51 -9.50 -22.07
CA ILE A 296 4.60 -9.67 -23.53
C ILE A 296 3.47 -8.83 -24.12
N SER A 297 3.81 -7.93 -25.04
CA SER A 297 2.82 -7.13 -25.78
C SER A 297 2.95 -7.34 -27.29
N LEU A 298 1.83 -7.59 -27.95
CA LEU A 298 1.68 -7.71 -29.40
C LEU A 298 0.80 -6.57 -29.89
N LEU A 299 1.30 -5.76 -30.81
CA LEU A 299 0.60 -4.58 -31.32
C LEU A 299 0.41 -4.70 -32.83
N TYR A 300 -0.82 -4.44 -33.28
CA TYR A 300 -1.19 -4.38 -34.68
C TYR A 300 -1.83 -3.02 -35.02
N ARG A 301 -1.22 -2.29 -35.96
CA ARG A 301 -1.73 -1.05 -36.53
C ARG A 301 -2.50 -1.34 -37.82
N PHE A 302 -3.82 -1.19 -37.78
CA PHE A 302 -4.68 -1.23 -38.98
C PHE A 302 -4.42 -0.02 -39.88
N SER A 303 -4.11 1.11 -39.25
CA SER A 303 -3.61 2.34 -39.86
C SER A 303 -2.63 3.01 -38.89
N PRO A 304 -1.88 4.06 -39.29
CA PRO A 304 -0.97 4.76 -38.39
C PRO A 304 -1.60 5.28 -37.09
N THR A 305 -2.93 5.44 -37.07
CA THR A 305 -3.67 5.97 -35.92
C THR A 305 -4.65 4.98 -35.28
N VAL A 306 -4.77 3.76 -35.81
CA VAL A 306 -5.68 2.73 -35.29
C VAL A 306 -4.87 1.49 -34.93
N GLU A 307 -4.75 1.24 -33.62
CA GLU A 307 -3.87 0.23 -33.03
C GLU A 307 -4.65 -0.70 -32.11
N LEU A 308 -4.43 -2.01 -32.26
CA LEU A 308 -4.90 -3.03 -31.33
C LEU A 308 -3.69 -3.64 -30.63
N ALA A 309 -3.71 -3.65 -29.30
CA ALA A 309 -2.67 -4.22 -28.47
C ALA A 309 -3.23 -5.37 -27.63
N TYR A 310 -2.58 -6.53 -27.68
CA TYR A 310 -2.74 -7.59 -26.70
C TYR A 310 -1.54 -7.59 -25.76
N THR A 311 -1.76 -7.55 -24.45
CA THR A 311 -0.70 -7.60 -23.44
C THR A 311 -1.00 -8.70 -22.43
N TYR A 312 -0.02 -9.57 -22.21
CA TYR A 312 0.02 -10.51 -21.09
C TYR A 312 1.04 -10.03 -20.07
N GLN A 313 0.66 -9.91 -18.80
CA GLN A 313 1.56 -9.58 -17.68
C GLN A 313 1.48 -10.69 -16.64
N GLY A 314 2.60 -11.09 -16.06
CA GLY A 314 2.63 -12.17 -15.07
C GLY A 314 3.74 -12.01 -14.04
N ALA A 315 3.47 -12.48 -12.82
CA ALA A 315 4.42 -12.46 -11.72
C ALA A 315 4.30 -13.71 -10.83
N THR A 316 5.45 -14.18 -10.34
CA THR A 316 5.56 -15.11 -9.21
C THR A 316 6.48 -14.48 -8.17
N LEU A 317 6.03 -14.37 -6.92
CA LEU A 317 6.72 -13.61 -5.89
C LEU A 317 6.75 -14.31 -4.53
N ASN A 318 7.88 -14.11 -3.86
CA ASN A 318 8.19 -14.56 -2.51
C ASN A 318 8.58 -13.32 -1.72
N ASN A 319 7.72 -12.88 -0.80
CA ASN A 319 7.91 -11.61 -0.12
C ASN A 319 7.10 -11.50 1.18
N VAL A 320 7.31 -10.43 1.97
CA VAL A 320 6.45 -10.11 3.12
C VAL A 320 5.45 -9.00 2.75
N TYR A 321 4.20 -9.19 3.17
CA TYR A 321 3.09 -8.27 2.98
C TYR A 321 2.38 -8.01 4.31
N GLN A 322 1.82 -6.81 4.47
CA GLN A 322 1.12 -6.44 5.70
C GLN A 322 -0.24 -5.83 5.44
N ARG A 323 -1.22 -6.28 6.24
CA ARG A 323 -2.50 -5.61 6.47
C ARG A 323 -2.79 -5.58 7.97
N THR A 324 -3.83 -6.27 8.41
CA THR A 324 -4.21 -6.45 9.81
C THR A 324 -3.24 -7.39 10.53
N ASN A 325 -2.64 -8.32 9.79
CA ASN A 325 -1.52 -9.16 10.20
C ASN A 325 -0.41 -9.02 9.15
N ARG A 326 0.75 -9.60 9.45
CA ARG A 326 1.83 -9.80 8.50
C ARG A 326 1.78 -11.20 7.90
N PHE A 327 2.07 -11.28 6.61
CA PHE A 327 1.93 -12.48 5.79
C PHE A 327 3.24 -12.73 5.06
N ARG A 328 3.64 -14.00 5.06
CA ARG A 328 4.62 -14.48 4.10
C ARG A 328 3.89 -14.84 2.81
N LEU A 329 4.17 -14.10 1.75
CA LEU A 329 3.80 -14.48 0.40
C LEU A 329 4.82 -15.49 -0.11
N GLU A 330 4.38 -16.69 -0.49
CA GLU A 330 5.25 -17.75 -0.98
C GLU A 330 4.61 -18.40 -2.20
N ASN A 331 5.37 -18.48 -3.30
CA ASN A 331 4.87 -18.95 -4.60
C ASN A 331 3.57 -18.23 -5.01
N TYR A 332 3.42 -16.98 -4.60
CA TYR A 332 2.24 -16.16 -4.89
C TYR A 332 2.26 -15.80 -6.38
N ARG A 333 1.15 -16.02 -7.08
CA ARG A 333 1.04 -15.84 -8.54
C ARG A 333 -0.03 -14.82 -8.88
N LEU A 334 0.28 -13.97 -9.83
CA LEU A 334 -0.63 -12.98 -10.38
C LEU A 334 -0.43 -12.88 -11.90
N ASP A 335 -1.50 -12.94 -12.66
CA ASP A 335 -1.47 -12.76 -14.12
C ASP A 335 -2.59 -11.84 -14.59
N GLN A 336 -2.35 -11.14 -15.69
CA GLN A 336 -3.31 -10.28 -16.35
C GLN A 336 -3.23 -10.42 -17.87
N HIS A 337 -4.36 -10.68 -18.50
CA HIS A 337 -4.53 -10.63 -19.95
C HIS A 337 -5.32 -9.39 -20.33
N SER A 338 -4.84 -8.61 -21.29
CA SER A 338 -5.51 -7.38 -21.74
C SER A 338 -5.55 -7.25 -23.25
N LEU A 339 -6.67 -6.70 -23.73
CA LEU A 339 -6.86 -6.24 -25.10
C LEU A 339 -7.19 -4.75 -25.06
N THR A 340 -6.49 -3.93 -25.83
CA THR A 340 -6.72 -2.48 -25.94
C THR A 340 -6.79 -2.07 -27.41
N LEU A 341 -7.91 -1.51 -27.84
CA LEU A 341 -8.08 -0.85 -29.13
C LEU A 341 -7.96 0.66 -28.93
N THR A 342 -7.08 1.31 -29.67
CA THR A 342 -6.89 2.77 -29.65
C THR A 342 -7.06 3.33 -31.06
N THR A 343 -7.85 4.38 -31.17
CA THR A 343 -8.10 5.16 -32.39
C THR A 343 -7.97 6.65 -32.04
N PRO A 344 -8.05 7.59 -33.01
CA PRO A 344 -8.04 9.02 -32.70
C PRO A 344 -9.15 9.51 -31.77
N SER A 345 -10.30 8.84 -31.73
CA SER A 345 -11.48 9.28 -30.95
C SER A 345 -12.04 8.21 -30.02
N VAL A 346 -11.62 6.96 -30.13
CA VAL A 346 -12.13 5.83 -29.33
C VAL A 346 -10.94 5.10 -28.72
N GLN A 347 -11.02 4.80 -27.43
CA GLN A 347 -10.18 3.79 -26.78
C GLN A 347 -11.09 2.81 -26.04
N ILE A 348 -10.91 1.51 -26.28
CA ILE A 348 -11.63 0.43 -25.59
C ILE A 348 -10.61 -0.54 -25.03
N ARG A 349 -10.82 -0.98 -23.80
CA ARG A 349 -9.95 -1.91 -23.11
C ARG A 349 -10.76 -2.97 -22.39
N ALA A 350 -10.33 -4.21 -22.49
CA ALA A 350 -10.81 -5.31 -21.66
C ALA A 350 -9.63 -6.04 -21.05
N TYR A 351 -9.75 -6.48 -19.80
CA TYR A 351 -8.74 -7.32 -19.16
C TYR A 351 -9.32 -8.26 -18.11
N ARG A 352 -8.61 -9.36 -17.88
CA ARG A 352 -8.85 -10.32 -16.81
C ARG A 352 -7.59 -10.45 -15.98
N SER A 353 -7.70 -10.26 -14.68
CA SER A 353 -6.65 -10.53 -13.69
C SER A 353 -6.99 -11.79 -12.89
N HIS A 354 -5.99 -12.58 -12.55
CA HIS A 354 -6.12 -13.74 -11.69
C HIS A 354 -5.02 -13.76 -10.64
N GLU A 355 -5.43 -14.02 -9.40
CA GLU A 355 -4.57 -14.14 -8.24
C GLU A 355 -4.70 -15.52 -7.62
N ASN A 356 -3.56 -16.08 -7.21
CA ASN A 356 -3.45 -17.30 -6.44
C ASN A 356 -2.37 -17.11 -5.36
N THR A 357 -2.75 -17.29 -4.08
CA THR A 357 -1.84 -17.06 -2.97
C THR A 357 -0.76 -18.14 -2.79
N GLY A 358 -0.78 -19.24 -3.54
CA GLY A 358 0.25 -20.28 -3.45
C GLY A 358 0.40 -20.85 -2.04
N ASP A 359 1.63 -20.97 -1.57
CA ASP A 359 2.00 -21.56 -0.28
C ASP A 359 2.15 -20.50 0.84
N SER A 360 1.50 -19.35 0.63
CA SER A 360 1.53 -18.22 1.55
C SER A 360 0.92 -18.57 2.91
N TYR A 361 1.34 -17.86 3.96
CA TYR A 361 0.83 -18.08 5.31
C TYR A 361 0.81 -16.78 6.15
N ASN A 362 -0.06 -16.78 7.15
CA ASN A 362 -0.19 -15.73 8.15
C ASN A 362 0.84 -15.95 9.26
N ILE A 363 1.73 -14.98 9.48
CA ILE A 363 2.87 -15.17 10.39
C ILE A 363 2.42 -15.16 11.85
N ARG A 364 1.41 -14.36 12.18
CA ARG A 364 0.81 -14.35 13.51
C ARG A 364 0.18 -15.69 13.86
N SER A 365 -0.70 -16.21 12.99
CA SER A 365 -1.33 -17.51 13.21
C SER A 365 -0.32 -18.65 13.25
N MET A 366 0.79 -18.55 12.51
CA MET A 366 1.91 -19.50 12.62
C MET A 366 2.45 -19.52 14.06
N ALA A 367 2.87 -18.37 14.57
CA ALA A 367 3.46 -18.25 15.90
C ALA A 367 2.48 -18.65 17.03
N GLU A 368 1.22 -18.21 16.95
CA GLU A 368 0.19 -18.57 17.93
C GLU A 368 -0.06 -20.09 17.97
N ASN A 369 -0.11 -20.75 16.82
CA ASN A 369 -0.35 -22.20 16.76
C ASN A 369 0.88 -23.04 17.13
N ILE A 370 2.09 -22.51 16.93
CA ILE A 370 3.31 -23.09 17.51
C ILE A 370 3.25 -23.02 19.03
N ASP A 371 2.90 -21.86 19.59
CA ASP A 371 2.81 -21.69 21.04
C ASP A 371 1.72 -22.59 21.67
N LYS A 372 0.61 -22.80 20.98
CA LYS A 372 -0.47 -23.68 21.45
C LYS A 372 -0.20 -25.18 21.24
N SER A 373 0.84 -25.56 20.49
CA SER A 373 1.08 -26.97 20.16
C SER A 373 1.59 -27.80 21.33
N PHE A 374 2.28 -27.18 22.30
CA PHE A 374 2.86 -27.91 23.44
C PHE A 374 1.94 -27.94 24.66
N LYS A 375 1.15 -26.88 24.88
CA LYS A 375 0.17 -26.79 25.97
C LYS A 375 -1.03 -25.92 25.57
N THR A 376 -2.23 -26.41 25.90
CA THR A 376 -3.45 -25.60 25.80
C THR A 376 -3.40 -24.39 26.74
N ASP A 377 -4.17 -23.34 26.46
CA ASP A 377 -4.23 -22.16 27.32
C ASP A 377 -4.63 -22.52 28.76
N ASN A 378 -5.61 -23.42 28.94
CA ASN A 378 -6.04 -23.82 30.28
C ASN A 378 -4.94 -24.53 31.07
N GLN A 379 -4.16 -25.39 30.42
CA GLN A 379 -3.02 -26.04 31.06
C GLN A 379 -1.94 -25.03 31.44
N TRP A 380 -1.52 -24.18 30.51
CA TRP A 380 -0.47 -23.19 30.75
C TRP A 380 -0.83 -22.24 31.90
N PHE A 381 -2.04 -21.67 31.89
CA PHE A 381 -2.48 -20.75 32.96
C PHE A 381 -2.72 -21.46 34.30
N SER A 382 -3.09 -22.75 34.29
CA SER A 382 -3.22 -23.55 35.51
C SER A 382 -1.85 -23.78 36.15
N GLU A 383 -0.86 -24.23 35.37
CA GLU A 383 0.52 -24.42 35.84
C GLU A 383 1.14 -23.11 36.35
N PHE A 384 0.96 -22.01 35.61
CA PHE A 384 1.38 -20.68 36.03
C PHE A 384 0.77 -20.30 37.38
N SER A 385 -0.55 -20.45 37.53
CA SER A 385 -1.25 -20.09 38.77
C SER A 385 -0.80 -20.95 39.96
N ASN A 386 -0.61 -22.26 39.73
CA ASN A 386 -0.18 -23.20 40.76
C ASN A 386 1.23 -22.87 41.26
N GLN A 387 2.17 -22.63 40.34
CA GLN A 387 3.55 -22.29 40.70
C GLN A 387 3.61 -20.93 41.42
N PHE A 388 2.94 -19.90 40.90
CA PHE A 388 2.90 -18.60 41.56
C PHE A 388 2.39 -18.70 43.01
N ASN A 389 1.32 -19.47 43.23
CA ASN A 389 0.76 -19.68 44.57
C ASN A 389 1.71 -20.49 45.47
N ALA A 390 2.49 -21.43 44.91
CA ALA A 390 3.50 -22.17 45.66
C ALA A 390 4.65 -21.26 46.09
N ASP A 391 5.17 -20.45 45.18
CA ASP A 391 6.30 -19.54 45.41
C ASP A 391 5.96 -18.45 46.42
N THR A 392 4.79 -17.84 46.27
CA THR A 392 4.33 -16.81 47.22
C THR A 392 4.05 -17.38 48.61
N LYS A 393 3.56 -18.63 48.72
CA LYS A 393 3.45 -19.34 50.01
C LYS A 393 4.82 -19.65 50.62
N ALA A 394 5.83 -19.91 49.79
CA ALA A 394 7.21 -20.11 50.20
C ALA A 394 7.94 -18.78 50.55
N GLY A 395 7.26 -17.63 50.44
CA GLY A 395 7.82 -16.33 50.80
C GLY A 395 8.58 -15.62 49.68
N LEU A 396 8.53 -16.12 48.45
CA LEU A 396 9.18 -15.47 47.31
C LEU A 396 8.49 -14.15 46.96
N GLY A 397 9.28 -13.14 46.59
CA GLY A 397 8.77 -11.85 46.15
C GLY A 397 7.89 -11.98 44.90
N VAL A 398 6.83 -11.16 44.79
CA VAL A 398 5.84 -11.26 43.69
C VAL A 398 6.48 -11.21 42.30
N PRO A 399 7.42 -10.30 41.96
CA PRO A 399 8.06 -10.31 40.65
C PRO A 399 8.83 -11.60 40.34
N ASP A 400 9.54 -12.14 41.34
CA ASP A 400 10.28 -13.40 41.20
C ASP A 400 9.34 -14.59 41.05
N ALA A 401 8.25 -14.64 41.84
CA ALA A 401 7.20 -15.67 41.71
C ALA A 401 6.52 -15.62 40.33
N LEU A 402 6.28 -14.44 39.75
CA LEU A 402 5.74 -14.32 38.40
C LEU A 402 6.71 -14.83 37.33
N ARG A 403 8.02 -14.59 37.51
CA ARG A 403 9.06 -15.09 36.60
C ARG A 403 9.21 -16.60 36.68
N ASP A 404 9.26 -17.18 37.89
CA ASP A 404 9.39 -18.62 38.05
C ASP A 404 8.12 -19.35 37.56
N ALA A 405 6.93 -18.83 37.89
CA ALA A 405 5.67 -19.35 37.37
C ALA A 405 5.63 -19.41 35.83
N ARG A 406 6.15 -18.38 35.14
CA ARG A 406 6.30 -18.39 33.69
C ARG A 406 7.29 -19.45 33.22
N SER A 407 8.46 -19.53 33.85
CA SER A 407 9.49 -20.53 33.54
C SER A 407 8.95 -21.97 33.62
N ILE A 408 8.17 -22.27 34.66
CA ILE A 408 7.52 -23.57 34.82
C ILE A 408 6.44 -23.78 33.76
N ALA A 409 5.56 -22.80 33.52
CA ALA A 409 4.50 -22.91 32.52
C ALA A 409 5.06 -23.09 31.08
N ASP A 410 6.21 -22.49 30.79
CA ASP A 410 6.90 -22.58 29.48
C ASP A 410 7.72 -23.86 29.29
N LYS A 411 7.84 -24.75 30.30
CA LYS A 411 8.51 -26.04 30.11
C LYS A 411 7.88 -26.83 28.96
N GLY A 412 8.72 -27.25 28.01
CA GLY A 412 8.32 -28.00 26.82
C GLY A 412 8.02 -27.13 25.59
N ARG A 413 8.16 -25.80 25.68
CA ARG A 413 7.97 -24.88 24.57
C ARG A 413 8.92 -25.19 23.39
N PRO A 414 8.42 -25.28 22.14
CA PRO A 414 9.26 -25.51 20.97
C PRO A 414 10.35 -24.44 20.80
N VAL A 415 11.59 -24.86 20.53
CA VAL A 415 12.74 -23.95 20.44
C VAL A 415 12.97 -23.53 18.98
N PRO A 416 12.97 -22.22 18.65
CA PRO A 416 13.22 -21.73 17.29
C PRO A 416 14.50 -22.30 16.68
N GLY A 417 14.45 -22.60 15.37
CA GLY A 417 15.59 -23.13 14.61
C GLY A 417 15.89 -24.62 14.81
N THR A 418 15.25 -25.30 15.76
CA THR A 418 15.38 -26.77 15.92
C THR A 418 14.58 -27.53 14.86
N PRO A 419 14.94 -28.80 14.54
CA PRO A 419 14.16 -29.62 13.61
C PRO A 419 12.68 -29.72 13.97
N ALA A 420 12.36 -29.98 15.25
CA ALA A 420 10.98 -30.09 15.71
C ALA A 420 10.15 -28.80 15.49
N PHE A 421 10.78 -27.63 15.68
CA PHE A 421 10.13 -26.35 15.42
C PHE A 421 9.90 -26.11 13.91
N ASN A 422 10.89 -26.45 13.09
CA ASN A 422 10.80 -26.33 11.64
C ASN A 422 9.75 -27.29 11.04
N ASP A 423 9.64 -28.51 11.57
CA ASP A 423 8.61 -29.49 11.20
C ASP A 423 7.21 -28.97 11.53
N LEU A 424 7.07 -28.29 12.67
CA LEU A 424 5.81 -27.67 13.06
C LEU A 424 5.44 -26.51 12.13
N ILE A 425 6.40 -25.66 11.74
CA ILE A 425 6.19 -24.64 10.69
C ILE A 425 5.71 -25.31 9.41
N ALA A 426 6.43 -26.34 8.91
CA ALA A 426 6.05 -27.03 7.68
C ALA A 426 4.62 -27.57 7.73
N LYS A 427 4.24 -28.22 8.83
CA LYS A 427 2.89 -28.74 9.05
C LYS A 427 1.83 -27.64 9.07
N LEU A 428 2.03 -26.58 9.86
CA LEU A 428 1.02 -25.51 10.03
C LEU A 428 0.83 -24.70 8.76
N ARG A 429 1.86 -24.61 7.91
CA ARG A 429 1.79 -23.92 6.60
C ARG A 429 0.79 -24.54 5.64
N ASP A 430 0.40 -25.79 5.83
CA ASP A 430 -0.53 -26.51 4.93
C ASP A 430 -1.97 -26.58 5.45
N ILE A 431 -2.23 -26.12 6.67
CA ILE A 431 -3.56 -26.14 7.27
C ILE A 431 -4.27 -24.81 7.00
N ASN A 432 -5.28 -24.80 6.11
CA ASN A 432 -6.11 -23.62 5.80
C ASN A 432 -7.21 -23.36 6.83
N ASN A 433 -6.79 -23.21 8.08
CA ASN A 433 -7.62 -22.76 9.19
C ASN A 433 -6.72 -22.07 10.20
N TRP A 434 -6.90 -20.78 10.43
CA TRP A 434 -6.00 -19.99 11.28
C TRP A 434 -6.12 -20.28 12.77
N ASP A 435 -7.16 -21.00 13.18
CA ASP A 435 -7.34 -21.44 14.56
C ASP A 435 -6.42 -22.61 14.95
N ILE A 436 -5.91 -23.35 13.96
CA ILE A 436 -5.09 -24.56 14.15
C ILE A 436 -3.94 -24.69 13.12
N GLY A 437 -3.70 -23.62 12.36
CA GLY A 437 -2.88 -23.60 11.15
C GLY A 437 -2.54 -22.17 10.74
N ALA A 438 -1.89 -22.00 9.60
CA ALA A 438 -1.44 -20.68 9.16
C ALA A 438 -1.63 -20.43 7.66
N ALA A 439 -2.08 -21.42 6.90
CA ALA A 439 -2.13 -21.34 5.45
C ALA A 439 -3.08 -20.22 4.96
N LEU A 440 -2.70 -19.56 3.87
CA LEU A 440 -3.56 -18.66 3.10
C LEU A 440 -3.71 -19.25 1.69
N ARG A 441 -4.92 -19.69 1.33
CA ARG A 441 -5.21 -20.42 0.09
C ARG A 441 -6.34 -19.75 -0.72
N VAL A 442 -6.19 -18.46 -0.98
CA VAL A 442 -7.19 -17.67 -1.71
C VAL A 442 -6.90 -17.70 -3.20
N GLN A 443 -7.96 -17.89 -3.99
CA GLN A 443 -7.95 -17.68 -5.42
C GLN A 443 -9.05 -16.70 -5.81
N SER A 444 -8.77 -15.84 -6.78
CA SER A 444 -9.76 -14.86 -7.24
C SER A 444 -9.48 -14.33 -8.63
N TRP A 445 -10.54 -14.03 -9.37
CA TRP A 445 -10.51 -13.42 -10.70
C TRP A 445 -11.14 -12.04 -10.67
N MET A 446 -10.64 -11.13 -11.50
CA MET A 446 -11.27 -9.85 -11.79
C MET A 446 -11.38 -9.67 -13.30
N TYR A 447 -12.58 -9.37 -13.78
CA TYR A 447 -12.86 -8.97 -15.14
C TYR A 447 -13.13 -7.48 -15.17
N HIS A 448 -12.54 -6.77 -16.12
CA HIS A 448 -12.78 -5.36 -16.34
C HIS A 448 -12.92 -5.06 -17.83
N ALA A 449 -13.84 -4.17 -18.15
CA ALA A 449 -13.95 -3.57 -19.48
C ALA A 449 -14.22 -2.08 -19.31
N GLU A 450 -13.51 -1.24 -20.05
CA GLU A 450 -13.73 0.20 -20.09
C GLU A 450 -13.67 0.71 -21.54
N GLY A 451 -14.35 1.80 -21.80
CA GLY A 451 -14.30 2.49 -23.08
C GLY A 451 -14.42 3.99 -22.89
N GLN A 452 -13.74 4.74 -23.75
CA GLN A 452 -13.85 6.18 -23.84
C GLN A 452 -13.97 6.62 -25.28
N PHE A 453 -14.76 7.68 -25.49
CA PHE A 453 -15.12 8.22 -26.78
C PHE A 453 -15.06 9.75 -26.75
N GLU A 454 -14.34 10.34 -27.69
CA GLU A 454 -14.14 11.77 -27.87
C GLU A 454 -14.53 12.18 -29.31
N PRO A 455 -15.85 12.27 -29.60
CA PRO A 455 -16.33 12.47 -30.96
C PRO A 455 -15.89 13.82 -31.56
N THR A 456 -15.79 14.86 -30.75
CA THR A 456 -15.42 16.23 -31.18
C THR A 456 -13.98 16.35 -31.66
N ARG A 457 -13.15 15.34 -31.46
CA ARG A 457 -11.75 15.33 -31.88
C ARG A 457 -11.57 15.08 -33.37
N VAL A 458 -12.30 14.13 -33.93
CA VAL A 458 -12.21 13.76 -35.36
C VAL A 458 -13.57 13.72 -36.03
N LEU A 459 -14.56 13.07 -35.42
CA LEU A 459 -15.88 12.85 -36.06
C LEU A 459 -16.73 14.13 -36.13
N TRP A 460 -16.74 14.95 -35.08
CA TRP A 460 -17.55 16.16 -34.96
C TRP A 460 -16.68 17.43 -34.90
N GLN A 461 -15.62 17.48 -35.71
CA GLN A 461 -14.70 18.63 -35.76
C GLN A 461 -15.41 19.95 -36.09
N ARG A 462 -16.35 19.94 -37.06
CA ARG A 462 -17.12 21.13 -37.44
C ARG A 462 -17.93 21.68 -36.26
N PHE A 463 -18.59 20.80 -35.50
CA PHE A 463 -19.33 21.18 -34.30
C PHE A 463 -18.41 21.81 -33.25
N ARG A 464 -17.24 21.22 -33.00
CA ARG A 464 -16.23 21.78 -32.10
C ARG A 464 -15.76 23.16 -32.57
N GLN A 465 -15.49 23.33 -33.86
CA GLN A 465 -15.06 24.62 -34.43
C GLN A 465 -16.15 25.70 -34.28
N GLN A 466 -17.42 25.34 -34.46
CA GLN A 466 -18.56 26.27 -34.34
C GLN A 466 -18.89 26.64 -32.89
N THR A 467 -18.81 25.68 -31.96
CA THR A 467 -19.27 25.85 -30.58
C THR A 467 -18.15 26.07 -29.56
N GLY A 468 -16.91 25.73 -29.91
CA GLY A 468 -15.78 25.64 -28.98
C GLY A 468 -15.86 24.47 -28.00
N LEU A 469 -16.86 23.58 -28.13
CA LEU A 469 -17.14 22.53 -27.16
C LEU A 469 -16.42 21.22 -27.50
N ASN A 470 -15.71 20.67 -26.52
CA ASN A 470 -15.19 19.31 -26.52
C ASN A 470 -16.09 18.40 -25.69
N ILE A 471 -16.43 17.23 -26.24
CA ILE A 471 -17.27 16.22 -25.59
C ILE A 471 -16.45 14.94 -25.46
N GLN A 472 -16.44 14.39 -24.26
CA GLN A 472 -15.90 13.07 -23.97
C GLN A 472 -16.95 12.28 -23.18
N ALA A 473 -17.10 11.00 -23.50
CA ALA A 473 -17.92 10.08 -22.74
C ALA A 473 -17.15 8.78 -22.52
N GLY A 474 -17.51 8.03 -21.49
CA GLY A 474 -16.94 6.72 -21.25
C GLY A 474 -17.80 5.84 -20.36
N PHE A 475 -17.47 4.56 -20.34
CA PHE A 475 -18.11 3.56 -19.51
C PHE A 475 -17.05 2.64 -18.91
N ASP A 476 -17.40 1.96 -17.82
CA ASP A 476 -16.66 0.80 -17.36
C ASP A 476 -17.54 -0.20 -16.62
N PHE A 477 -17.08 -1.44 -16.62
CA PHE A 477 -17.66 -2.59 -15.96
C PHE A 477 -16.55 -3.32 -15.20
N ARG A 478 -16.83 -3.74 -13.97
CA ARG A 478 -15.90 -4.55 -13.18
C ARG A 478 -16.65 -5.66 -12.45
N ARG A 479 -16.12 -6.88 -12.51
CA ARG A 479 -16.65 -8.06 -11.82
C ARG A 479 -15.51 -8.84 -11.17
N TYR A 480 -15.63 -9.06 -9.87
CA TYR A 480 -14.80 -9.95 -9.08
C TYR A 480 -15.49 -11.29 -8.91
N VAL A 481 -14.71 -12.36 -8.97
CA VAL A 481 -15.12 -13.72 -8.65
C VAL A 481 -14.12 -14.27 -7.64
N VAL A 482 -14.56 -14.48 -6.41
CA VAL A 482 -13.74 -15.04 -5.33
C VAL A 482 -14.17 -16.48 -5.11
N PHE A 483 -13.20 -17.38 -5.13
CA PHE A 483 -13.42 -18.80 -4.87
C PHE A 483 -13.34 -19.01 -3.35
N PRO A 484 -14.43 -19.44 -2.68
CA PRO A 484 -14.42 -19.65 -1.25
C PRO A 484 -13.40 -20.72 -0.87
N ASP A 485 -12.52 -20.39 0.06
CA ASP A 485 -11.51 -21.30 0.60
C ASP A 485 -11.96 -21.95 1.92
N GLY A 486 -13.17 -21.61 2.38
CA GLY A 486 -13.78 -22.13 3.61
C GLY A 486 -13.29 -21.44 4.89
N ASN A 487 -12.26 -20.62 4.80
CA ASN A 487 -11.68 -19.88 5.91
C ASN A 487 -11.70 -18.38 5.62
N TYR A 488 -10.86 -17.87 4.72
CA TYR A 488 -10.70 -16.43 4.51
C TYR A 488 -11.91 -15.77 3.84
N PHE A 489 -12.48 -16.44 2.84
CA PHE A 489 -13.75 -16.13 2.21
C PHE A 489 -14.68 -17.34 2.24
N ILE A 490 -15.93 -17.07 2.61
CA ILE A 490 -17.03 -18.03 2.55
C ILE A 490 -18.16 -17.42 1.73
N ASN A 491 -19.02 -18.28 1.18
CA ASN A 491 -20.33 -17.86 0.68
C ASN A 491 -21.37 -18.27 1.73
N PRO A 492 -21.87 -17.34 2.57
CA PRO A 492 -22.74 -17.67 3.69
C PRO A 492 -24.15 -18.05 3.26
N THR A 493 -24.57 -17.70 2.04
CA THR A 493 -25.92 -17.98 1.52
C THR A 493 -25.97 -19.20 0.62
N GLU A 494 -24.89 -19.45 -0.13
CA GLU A 494 -24.80 -20.56 -1.09
C GLU A 494 -23.48 -21.30 -0.89
N GLN A 495 -23.44 -22.22 0.08
CA GLN A 495 -22.24 -22.98 0.43
C GLN A 495 -21.61 -23.64 -0.81
N GLY A 496 -20.31 -23.44 -1.00
CA GLY A 496 -19.55 -23.99 -2.12
C GLY A 496 -19.66 -23.21 -3.44
N LYS A 497 -20.52 -22.19 -3.55
CA LYS A 497 -20.60 -21.34 -4.75
C LYS A 497 -19.69 -20.10 -4.65
N ASN A 498 -19.19 -19.65 -5.79
CA ASN A 498 -18.34 -18.48 -5.88
C ASN A 498 -19.04 -17.21 -5.38
N LEU A 499 -18.28 -16.38 -4.67
CA LEU A 499 -18.72 -15.05 -4.28
C LEU A 499 -18.48 -14.08 -5.44
N VAL A 500 -19.52 -13.35 -5.84
CA VAL A 500 -19.45 -12.39 -6.94
C VAL A 500 -19.75 -10.98 -6.44
N TYR A 501 -18.87 -10.04 -6.78
CA TYR A 501 -19.04 -8.63 -6.48
C TYR A 501 -18.69 -7.80 -7.70
N GLY A 502 -19.35 -6.67 -7.92
CA GLY A 502 -19.09 -5.90 -9.12
C GLY A 502 -19.78 -4.55 -9.16
N LYS A 503 -19.45 -3.80 -10.20
CA LYS A 503 -20.06 -2.51 -10.51
C LYS A 503 -20.05 -2.24 -12.01
N THR A 504 -20.95 -1.36 -12.43
CA THR A 504 -20.99 -0.78 -13.77
C THR A 504 -21.17 0.73 -13.64
N GLY A 505 -20.63 1.50 -14.57
CA GLY A 505 -20.80 2.94 -14.56
C GLY A 505 -20.34 3.61 -15.84
N GLY A 506 -20.50 4.92 -15.89
CA GLY A 506 -20.09 5.73 -17.02
C GLY A 506 -20.07 7.21 -16.68
N PHE A 507 -19.40 7.97 -17.54
CA PHE A 507 -19.22 9.40 -17.36
C PHE A 507 -19.41 10.15 -18.68
N VAL A 508 -19.73 11.44 -18.55
CA VAL A 508 -19.68 12.43 -19.61
C VAL A 508 -18.89 13.64 -19.10
N GLN A 509 -18.02 14.18 -19.95
CA GLN A 509 -17.25 15.38 -19.70
C GLN A 509 -17.42 16.36 -20.86
N LEU A 510 -17.68 17.61 -20.51
CA LEU A 510 -17.76 18.73 -21.42
C LEU A 510 -16.65 19.72 -21.07
N SER A 511 -15.91 20.20 -22.07
CA SER A 511 -14.95 21.28 -21.84
C SER A 511 -14.95 22.31 -22.97
N ARG A 512 -14.68 23.56 -22.62
CA ARG A 512 -14.64 24.68 -23.54
C ARG A 512 -13.54 25.65 -23.14
N THR A 513 -12.90 26.26 -24.13
CA THR A 513 -11.97 27.36 -23.94
C THR A 513 -12.64 28.70 -24.26
N PHE A 514 -12.23 29.75 -23.54
CA PHE A 514 -12.73 31.12 -23.61
C PHE A 514 -11.56 32.10 -23.63
N PHE A 515 -11.82 33.34 -24.08
CA PHE A 515 -10.87 34.46 -24.07
C PHE A 515 -9.54 34.13 -24.76
N ASP A 516 -9.59 33.69 -26.03
CA ASP A 516 -8.41 33.30 -26.81
C ASP A 516 -7.57 32.22 -26.12
N ASP A 517 -8.24 31.13 -25.70
CA ASP A 517 -7.65 29.99 -24.98
C ASP A 517 -7.03 30.30 -23.61
N LYS A 518 -7.27 31.50 -23.05
CA LYS A 518 -6.80 31.88 -21.71
C LYS A 518 -7.61 31.26 -20.58
N LEU A 519 -8.85 30.83 -20.80
CA LEU A 519 -9.64 30.15 -19.77
C LEU A 519 -10.21 28.85 -20.29
N LYS A 520 -9.83 27.72 -19.71
CA LYS A 520 -10.45 26.40 -19.96
C LYS A 520 -11.38 26.07 -18.80
N VAL A 521 -12.64 25.74 -19.11
CA VAL A 521 -13.61 25.22 -18.13
C VAL A 521 -13.99 23.81 -18.54
N ALA A 522 -13.99 22.88 -17.58
CA ALA A 522 -14.43 21.51 -17.80
C ALA A 522 -15.34 21.02 -16.67
N GLY A 523 -16.48 20.45 -17.05
CA GLY A 523 -17.43 19.81 -16.14
C GLY A 523 -17.58 18.33 -16.50
N SER A 524 -17.58 17.46 -15.49
CA SER A 524 -17.77 16.01 -15.67
C SER A 524 -18.86 15.51 -14.74
N LEU A 525 -19.65 14.55 -15.20
CA LEU A 525 -20.65 13.86 -14.41
C LEU A 525 -20.49 12.36 -14.61
N ARG A 526 -20.49 11.61 -13.51
CA ARG A 526 -20.33 10.16 -13.52
C ARG A 526 -21.40 9.47 -12.70
N LEU A 527 -21.93 8.35 -13.20
CA LEU A 527 -22.90 7.50 -12.51
C LEU A 527 -22.36 6.07 -12.41
N ASP A 528 -22.44 5.47 -11.22
CA ASP A 528 -22.06 4.06 -11.00
C ASP A 528 -23.09 3.31 -10.15
N LYS A 529 -23.33 2.03 -10.47
CA LYS A 529 -24.15 1.09 -9.71
C LYS A 529 -23.33 -0.13 -9.31
N SER A 530 -23.37 -0.50 -8.03
CA SER A 530 -22.80 -1.76 -7.51
C SER A 530 -23.92 -2.75 -7.17
N TYR A 531 -23.57 -4.03 -7.02
CA TYR A 531 -24.54 -5.10 -6.75
C TYR A 531 -25.29 -4.89 -5.43
N TYR A 532 -24.62 -4.40 -4.39
CA TYR A 532 -25.16 -4.28 -3.02
C TYR A 532 -25.54 -2.84 -2.62
N PHE A 533 -25.37 -1.87 -3.51
CA PHE A 533 -25.55 -0.45 -3.19
C PHE A 533 -26.29 0.28 -4.31
N ASP A 534 -27.07 1.28 -3.95
CA ASP A 534 -27.75 2.15 -4.91
C ASP A 534 -26.77 2.93 -5.78
N ALA A 535 -27.29 3.45 -6.90
CA ALA A 535 -26.48 4.20 -7.85
C ALA A 535 -25.93 5.50 -7.21
N ARG A 536 -24.70 5.88 -7.60
CA ARG A 536 -23.98 7.04 -7.09
C ARG A 536 -23.60 7.99 -8.20
N LEU A 537 -23.95 9.26 -8.02
CA LEU A 537 -23.66 10.35 -8.95
C LEU A 537 -22.49 11.20 -8.43
N ASN A 538 -21.51 11.49 -9.30
CA ASN A 538 -20.27 12.16 -8.92
C ASN A 538 -19.95 13.30 -9.90
N PRO A 539 -20.21 14.55 -9.52
CA PRO A 539 -19.84 15.72 -10.32
C PRO A 539 -18.37 16.14 -10.11
N ARG A 540 -17.79 16.73 -11.15
CA ARG A 540 -16.50 17.43 -11.14
C ARG A 540 -16.61 18.72 -11.93
N LEU A 541 -15.98 19.78 -11.42
CA LEU A 541 -15.81 21.05 -12.11
C LEU A 541 -14.35 21.49 -11.99
N SER A 542 -13.76 21.95 -13.09
CA SER A 542 -12.39 22.44 -13.11
C SER A 542 -12.26 23.65 -14.03
N MET A 543 -11.38 24.57 -13.66
CA MET A 543 -11.08 25.79 -14.40
C MET A 543 -9.57 25.98 -14.42
N VAL A 544 -9.01 26.32 -15.58
CA VAL A 544 -7.60 26.68 -15.75
C VAL A 544 -7.53 28.03 -16.44
N TYR A 545 -7.00 29.02 -15.73
CA TYR A 545 -6.74 30.36 -16.25
C TYR A 545 -5.25 30.52 -16.56
N SER A 546 -4.94 30.78 -17.83
CA SER A 546 -3.62 30.90 -18.41
C SER A 546 -3.43 32.30 -19.01
N PRO A 547 -3.20 33.35 -18.19
CA PRO A 547 -3.00 34.72 -18.69
C PRO A 547 -1.80 34.83 -19.65
N ALA A 548 -0.81 33.96 -19.47
CA ALA A 548 0.31 33.73 -20.39
C ALA A 548 0.65 32.24 -20.39
N GLU A 549 1.28 31.71 -21.44
CA GLU A 549 1.61 30.27 -21.54
C GLU A 549 2.42 29.76 -20.34
N ALA A 550 3.30 30.60 -19.83
CA ALA A 550 4.18 30.30 -18.70
C ALA A 550 3.50 30.42 -17.32
N HIS A 551 2.25 30.87 -17.21
CA HIS A 551 1.57 31.10 -15.94
C HIS A 551 0.16 30.53 -15.97
N ASN A 552 -0.13 29.59 -15.08
CA ASN A 552 -1.38 28.84 -15.10
C ASN A 552 -1.92 28.71 -13.67
N ILE A 553 -3.15 29.19 -13.46
CA ILE A 553 -3.88 29.08 -12.20
C ILE A 553 -5.00 28.07 -12.40
N ARG A 554 -5.10 27.08 -11.52
CA ARG A 554 -6.13 26.04 -11.55
C ARG A 554 -7.04 26.13 -10.34
N LEU A 555 -8.33 25.93 -10.55
CA LEU A 555 -9.33 25.75 -9.51
C LEU A 555 -10.13 24.49 -9.84
N SER A 556 -10.34 23.62 -8.86
CA SER A 556 -11.19 22.43 -9.06
C SER A 556 -12.04 22.09 -7.84
N TYR A 557 -13.23 21.58 -8.12
CA TYR A 557 -14.11 20.92 -7.18
C TYR A 557 -14.39 19.51 -7.69
N GLN A 558 -14.25 18.52 -6.81
CA GLN A 558 -14.43 17.12 -7.16
C GLN A 558 -15.20 16.39 -6.06
N ASN A 559 -16.28 15.70 -6.46
CA ASN A 559 -16.88 14.68 -5.64
C ASN A 559 -16.30 13.30 -6.02
N GLY A 560 -15.88 12.55 -5.02
CA GLY A 560 -15.40 11.18 -5.14
C GLY A 560 -16.16 10.23 -4.23
N TYR A 561 -16.10 8.95 -4.54
CA TYR A 561 -16.73 7.91 -3.74
C TYR A 561 -16.03 6.56 -3.95
N ARG A 562 -16.20 5.65 -2.99
CA ARG A 562 -15.87 4.23 -3.17
C ARG A 562 -16.98 3.37 -2.59
N PHE A 563 -17.28 2.28 -3.30
CA PHE A 563 -17.95 1.16 -2.66
C PHE A 563 -16.92 0.40 -1.80
N PRO A 564 -17.36 -0.29 -0.73
CA PRO A 564 -16.47 -1.17 0.04
C PRO A 564 -15.75 -2.18 -0.86
N SER A 565 -14.48 -2.43 -0.56
CA SER A 565 -13.70 -3.49 -1.17
C SER A 565 -14.26 -4.87 -0.82
N LEU A 566 -13.84 -5.90 -1.56
CA LEU A 566 -14.17 -7.29 -1.27
C LEU A 566 -13.87 -7.67 0.18
N PHE A 567 -12.68 -7.27 0.67
CA PHE A 567 -12.27 -7.58 2.04
C PHE A 567 -13.17 -6.85 3.06
N GLU A 568 -13.50 -5.58 2.83
CA GLU A 568 -14.40 -4.83 3.73
C GLU A 568 -15.82 -5.41 3.74
N GLY A 569 -16.30 -5.88 2.59
CA GLY A 569 -17.66 -6.40 2.44
C GLY A 569 -17.86 -7.86 2.90
N PHE A 570 -16.84 -8.72 2.70
CA PHE A 570 -17.05 -10.19 2.68
C PHE A 570 -16.06 -11.02 3.51
N THR A 571 -15.15 -10.43 4.27
CA THR A 571 -14.24 -11.23 5.11
C THR A 571 -14.97 -12.09 6.13
N ASN A 572 -14.44 -13.27 6.41
CA ASN A 572 -14.87 -14.11 7.53
C ASN A 572 -13.67 -14.80 8.17
N ILE A 573 -12.83 -14.07 8.88
CA ILE A 573 -11.53 -14.57 9.31
C ILE A 573 -11.51 -14.69 10.84
N ASN A 574 -11.12 -15.85 11.36
CA ASN A 574 -10.71 -15.95 12.76
C ASN A 574 -9.20 -15.70 12.88
N SER A 575 -8.79 -14.78 13.75
CA SER A 575 -7.38 -14.48 13.96
C SER A 575 -7.15 -14.22 15.44
N GLY A 576 -6.43 -15.13 16.10
CA GLY A 576 -6.10 -15.02 17.51
C GLY A 576 -7.33 -14.81 18.40
N GLY A 577 -8.40 -15.57 18.19
CA GLY A 577 -9.63 -15.46 18.98
C GLY A 577 -10.49 -14.22 18.73
N VAL A 578 -10.21 -13.46 17.67
CA VAL A 578 -11.04 -12.34 17.21
C VAL A 578 -11.56 -12.65 15.81
N LYS A 579 -12.88 -12.72 15.67
CA LYS A 579 -13.55 -12.97 14.39
C LYS A 579 -13.75 -11.66 13.63
N ARG A 580 -13.06 -11.49 12.51
CA ARG A 580 -13.23 -10.37 11.59
C ARG A 580 -14.30 -10.71 10.56
N VAL A 581 -15.34 -9.89 10.50
CA VAL A 581 -16.51 -10.14 9.65
C VAL A 581 -16.75 -8.93 8.74
N GLY A 582 -17.10 -9.21 7.48
CA GLY A 582 -17.44 -8.22 6.47
C GLY A 582 -18.65 -7.40 6.89
N GLY A 583 -18.67 -6.12 6.52
CA GLY A 583 -19.68 -5.16 6.99
C GLY A 583 -21.01 -5.18 6.21
N LEU A 584 -21.17 -6.10 5.26
CA LEU A 584 -22.44 -6.28 4.54
C LEU A 584 -23.41 -7.13 5.34
N PRO A 585 -24.74 -6.91 5.22
CA PRO A 585 -25.75 -7.71 5.92
C PRO A 585 -25.63 -9.21 5.69
N ILE A 586 -25.27 -9.61 4.47
CA ILE A 586 -25.04 -11.01 4.10
C ILE A 586 -23.98 -11.71 4.97
N MET A 587 -23.06 -10.96 5.57
CA MET A 587 -21.99 -11.50 6.43
C MET A 587 -22.24 -11.30 7.92
N SER A 588 -22.90 -10.20 8.30
CA SER A 588 -22.84 -9.66 9.68
C SER A 588 -24.21 -9.50 10.35
N HIS A 589 -25.27 -10.04 9.74
CA HIS A 589 -26.60 -10.02 10.34
C HIS A 589 -26.61 -10.71 11.71
N GLY A 590 -27.20 -10.04 12.71
CA GLY A 590 -27.24 -10.48 14.10
C GLY A 590 -26.00 -10.12 14.91
N ILE A 591 -24.91 -9.67 14.27
CA ILE A 591 -23.70 -9.25 14.96
C ILE A 591 -23.82 -7.78 15.38
N TYR A 592 -24.17 -6.90 14.44
CA TYR A 592 -24.32 -5.46 14.71
C TYR A 592 -25.40 -5.18 15.76
N GLU A 593 -26.50 -5.92 15.70
CA GLU A 593 -27.66 -5.74 16.57
C GLU A 593 -27.39 -6.09 18.03
N ASN A 594 -26.38 -6.92 18.32
CA ASN A 594 -26.07 -7.45 19.65
C ASN A 594 -24.69 -7.01 20.20
N ALA A 595 -23.94 -6.24 19.42
CA ALA A 595 -22.57 -5.84 19.73
C ALA A 595 -22.47 -4.72 20.80
N TYR A 596 -21.46 -4.83 21.67
CA TYR A 596 -21.02 -3.81 22.63
C TYR A 596 -19.60 -3.35 22.33
N LEU A 597 -19.30 -2.07 22.55
CA LEU A 597 -18.00 -1.48 22.22
C LEU A 597 -16.90 -2.02 23.13
N VAL A 598 -15.80 -2.52 22.55
CA VAL A 598 -14.66 -3.04 23.33
C VAL A 598 -14.05 -1.98 24.23
N THR A 599 -14.01 -0.71 23.81
CA THR A 599 -13.53 0.41 24.65
C THR A 599 -14.35 0.54 25.94
N SER A 600 -15.67 0.37 25.86
CA SER A 600 -16.57 0.40 27.03
C SER A 600 -16.39 -0.82 27.93
N ILE A 601 -16.19 -2.00 27.34
CA ILE A 601 -15.95 -3.25 28.06
C ILE A 601 -14.60 -3.20 28.79
N ASN A 602 -13.55 -2.70 28.13
CA ASN A 602 -12.23 -2.54 28.74
C ASN A 602 -12.28 -1.57 29.92
N ALA A 603 -12.97 -0.43 29.77
CA ALA A 603 -13.16 0.51 30.88
C ALA A 603 -13.91 -0.13 32.05
N PHE A 604 -14.95 -0.90 31.77
CA PHE A 604 -15.69 -1.69 32.76
C PHE A 604 -14.81 -2.71 33.50
N GLN A 605 -14.03 -3.51 32.77
CA GLN A 605 -13.13 -4.52 33.35
C GLN A 605 -11.97 -3.90 34.13
N ALA A 606 -11.43 -2.77 33.67
CA ALA A 606 -10.40 -2.01 34.38
C ALA A 606 -10.95 -1.46 35.70
N ALA A 607 -12.16 -0.88 35.70
CA ALA A 607 -12.81 -0.39 36.90
C ALA A 607 -13.06 -1.50 37.93
N ILE A 608 -13.53 -2.68 37.49
CA ILE A 608 -13.65 -3.87 38.35
C ILE A 608 -12.30 -4.23 38.95
N THR A 609 -11.24 -4.24 38.14
CA THR A 609 -9.89 -4.60 38.59
C THR A 609 -9.37 -3.62 39.64
N THR A 610 -9.55 -2.31 39.43
CA THR A 610 -9.19 -1.29 40.42
C THR A 610 -10.00 -1.41 41.70
N ASP A 611 -11.31 -1.65 41.61
CA ASP A 611 -12.19 -1.80 42.76
C ASP A 611 -11.83 -3.02 43.63
N VAL A 612 -11.47 -4.13 42.99
CA VAL A 612 -11.01 -5.35 43.69
C VAL A 612 -9.62 -5.13 44.29
N ASN A 613 -8.66 -4.63 43.50
CA ASN A 613 -7.26 -4.52 43.92
C ASN A 613 -7.02 -3.39 44.94
N THR A 614 -7.73 -2.27 44.80
CA THR A 614 -7.48 -1.03 45.56
C THR A 614 -8.59 -0.76 46.57
N ASN A 615 -9.85 -0.83 46.15
CA ASN A 615 -11.00 -0.48 46.98
C ASN A 615 -11.55 -1.66 47.79
N LYS A 616 -10.93 -2.84 47.69
CA LYS A 616 -11.23 -4.07 48.44
C LYS A 616 -12.70 -4.53 48.32
N LEU A 617 -13.35 -4.23 47.19
CA LEU A 617 -14.69 -4.74 46.91
C LEU A 617 -14.63 -6.21 46.50
N THR A 618 -15.71 -6.96 46.75
CA THR A 618 -15.87 -8.26 46.10
C THR A 618 -16.08 -8.09 44.60
N THR A 619 -15.79 -9.12 43.80
CA THR A 619 -15.99 -9.09 42.34
C THR A 619 -17.44 -8.72 41.99
N ASP A 620 -18.43 -9.28 42.70
CA ASP A 620 -19.84 -9.03 42.43
C ASP A 620 -20.24 -7.58 42.75
N GLN A 621 -19.77 -7.03 43.87
CA GLN A 621 -19.98 -5.63 44.22
C GLN A 621 -19.37 -4.70 43.17
N ALA A 622 -18.16 -5.00 42.71
CA ALA A 622 -17.46 -4.23 41.68
C ALA A 622 -18.19 -4.31 40.32
N ILE A 623 -18.71 -5.49 39.93
CA ILE A 623 -19.51 -5.66 38.71
C ILE A 623 -20.78 -4.80 38.78
N GLN A 624 -21.55 -4.90 39.86
CA GLN A 624 -22.81 -4.17 40.02
C GLN A 624 -22.60 -2.66 40.05
N LYS A 625 -21.53 -2.19 40.73
CA LYS A 625 -21.16 -0.77 40.79
C LYS A 625 -20.84 -0.20 39.40
N ASN A 626 -20.13 -0.96 38.56
CA ASN A 626 -19.56 -0.44 37.31
C ASN A 626 -20.38 -0.77 36.05
N LYS A 627 -21.48 -1.54 36.14
CA LYS A 627 -22.25 -2.01 34.97
C LYS A 627 -22.72 -0.92 34.00
N GLY A 628 -22.92 0.31 34.49
CA GLY A 628 -23.30 1.47 33.67
C GLY A 628 -22.23 1.94 32.69
N LEU A 629 -20.99 1.44 32.78
CA LEU A 629 -19.91 1.74 31.83
C LEU A 629 -20.08 1.03 30.48
N LEU A 630 -20.86 -0.06 30.42
CA LEU A 630 -21.08 -0.82 29.20
C LEU A 630 -21.91 -0.04 28.19
N LYS A 631 -21.43 0.07 26.94
CA LYS A 631 -22.12 0.79 25.87
C LYS A 631 -22.36 -0.12 24.68
N LYS A 632 -23.63 -0.25 24.28
CA LYS A 632 -24.02 -0.94 23.05
C LYS A 632 -23.44 -0.19 21.85
N SER A 633 -22.99 -0.94 20.84
CA SER A 633 -22.45 -0.37 19.61
C SER A 633 -23.55 0.39 18.85
N PRO A 634 -23.35 1.66 18.47
CA PRO A 634 -24.30 2.41 17.65
C PRO A 634 -24.08 2.19 16.14
N TYR A 635 -23.11 1.34 15.78
CA TYR A 635 -22.68 1.11 14.40
C TYR A 635 -23.57 0.11 13.67
N THR A 636 -23.67 0.28 12.36
CA THR A 636 -24.48 -0.54 11.46
C THR A 636 -23.70 -0.90 10.20
N TYR A 637 -24.37 -1.57 9.26
CA TYR A 637 -23.81 -2.05 8.01
C TYR A 637 -23.16 -0.95 7.17
N LEU A 638 -22.21 -1.36 6.33
CA LEU A 638 -21.46 -0.47 5.46
C LEU A 638 -22.35 0.32 4.50
N LYS A 639 -21.94 1.55 4.26
CA LYS A 639 -22.41 2.47 3.23
C LYS A 639 -21.22 2.91 2.39
N PRO A 640 -21.43 3.32 1.12
CA PRO A 640 -20.36 3.87 0.30
C PRO A 640 -19.76 5.13 0.96
N GLU A 641 -18.44 5.18 0.98
CA GLU A 641 -17.66 6.33 1.45
C GLU A 641 -17.65 7.41 0.37
N GLN A 642 -17.77 8.67 0.77
CA GLN A 642 -17.84 9.82 -0.12
C GLN A 642 -16.86 10.91 0.33
N VAL A 643 -16.26 11.62 -0.62
CA VAL A 643 -15.38 12.76 -0.39
C VAL A 643 -15.77 13.93 -1.30
N ASN A 644 -15.76 15.14 -0.76
CA ASN A 644 -15.81 16.39 -1.52
C ASN A 644 -14.47 17.10 -1.35
N SER A 645 -13.81 17.42 -2.45
CA SER A 645 -12.49 18.07 -2.45
C SER A 645 -12.52 19.36 -3.25
N TYR A 646 -11.88 20.38 -2.70
CA TYR A 646 -11.61 21.67 -3.35
C TYR A 646 -10.11 21.83 -3.48
N GLU A 647 -9.65 22.37 -4.60
CA GLU A 647 -8.23 22.60 -4.85
C GLU A 647 -8.01 23.90 -5.62
N LEU A 648 -7.03 24.67 -5.16
CA LEU A 648 -6.49 25.84 -5.86
C LEU A 648 -5.00 25.58 -6.09
N GLY A 649 -4.50 25.85 -7.29
CA GLY A 649 -3.07 25.68 -7.58
C GLY A 649 -2.55 26.63 -8.64
N TYR A 650 -1.23 26.71 -8.70
CA TYR A 650 -0.49 27.54 -9.63
C TYR A 650 0.69 26.74 -10.20
N LYS A 651 0.85 26.73 -11.51
CA LYS A 651 2.03 26.23 -12.21
C LYS A 651 2.61 27.31 -13.10
N GLY A 652 3.92 27.52 -13.03
CA GLY A 652 4.54 28.45 -13.94
C GLY A 652 6.05 28.33 -14.10
N LEU A 653 6.54 29.04 -15.12
CA LEU A 653 7.94 29.15 -15.49
C LEU A 653 8.38 30.62 -15.36
N LEU A 654 9.36 30.86 -14.50
CA LEU A 654 9.90 32.19 -14.19
C LEU A 654 11.34 32.33 -14.69
N PHE A 655 11.82 33.57 -14.78
CA PHE A 655 13.21 33.92 -15.12
C PHE A 655 13.71 33.30 -16.44
N GLY A 656 12.92 33.39 -17.50
CA GLY A 656 13.26 32.81 -18.81
C GLY A 656 13.31 31.28 -18.78
N SER A 657 12.32 30.67 -18.12
CA SER A 657 12.16 29.22 -17.94
C SER A 657 13.28 28.54 -17.15
N ARG A 658 13.98 29.30 -16.29
CA ARG A 658 15.00 28.74 -15.38
C ARG A 658 14.41 28.21 -14.09
N LEU A 659 13.31 28.82 -13.61
CA LEU A 659 12.62 28.39 -12.39
C LEU A 659 11.24 27.84 -12.75
N TYR A 660 11.00 26.58 -12.41
CA TYR A 660 9.66 26.00 -12.38
C TYR A 660 9.09 26.06 -10.96
N VAL A 661 7.84 26.48 -10.87
CA VAL A 661 7.07 26.57 -9.63
C VAL A 661 5.77 25.80 -9.80
N ASP A 662 5.46 24.94 -8.84
CA ASP A 662 4.15 24.32 -8.70
C ASP A 662 3.67 24.34 -7.25
N ALA A 663 2.65 25.14 -6.99
CA ALA A 663 2.03 25.28 -5.69
C ALA A 663 0.56 24.85 -5.73
N ASP A 664 0.08 24.20 -4.68
CA ASP A 664 -1.33 23.87 -4.50
C ASP A 664 -1.76 23.89 -3.04
N VAL A 665 -3.04 24.14 -2.83
CA VAL A 665 -3.74 23.98 -1.56
C VAL A 665 -5.02 23.19 -1.80
N TYR A 666 -5.36 22.31 -0.87
CA TYR A 666 -6.58 21.51 -0.95
C TYR A 666 -7.31 21.47 0.39
N TYR A 667 -8.62 21.26 0.31
CA TYR A 667 -9.50 20.99 1.44
C TYR A 667 -10.47 19.88 1.05
N ALA A 668 -10.56 18.84 1.89
CA ALA A 668 -11.44 17.70 1.64
C ALA A 668 -12.29 17.35 2.86
N SER A 669 -13.53 16.92 2.58
CA SER A 669 -14.53 16.52 3.56
C SER A 669 -15.08 15.14 3.20
N TYR A 670 -14.97 14.20 4.12
CA TYR A 670 -15.39 12.82 3.97
C TYR A 670 -16.68 12.57 4.77
N LYS A 671 -17.59 11.82 4.16
CA LYS A 671 -18.82 11.31 4.78
C LYS A 671 -18.87 9.80 4.64
N ASN A 672 -19.43 9.14 5.65
CA ASN A 672 -19.47 7.68 5.75
C ASN A 672 -18.05 7.09 5.63
N PHE A 673 -17.07 7.67 6.33
CA PHE A 673 -15.70 7.19 6.27
C PHE A 673 -15.63 5.73 6.73
N ILE A 674 -15.17 4.80 5.90
CA ILE A 674 -15.15 3.39 6.25
C ILE A 674 -13.93 3.10 7.15
N ALA A 675 -14.20 2.48 8.29
CA ALA A 675 -13.23 2.11 9.31
C ALA A 675 -13.66 0.81 10.02
N GLN A 676 -12.87 0.33 10.97
CA GLN A 676 -13.20 -0.84 11.79
C GLN A 676 -13.52 -0.44 13.22
N VAL A 677 -14.49 -1.13 13.81
CA VAL A 677 -14.77 -1.08 15.24
C VAL A 677 -14.55 -2.46 15.85
N ASN A 678 -13.92 -2.48 17.02
CA ASN A 678 -13.85 -3.68 17.86
C ASN A 678 -15.10 -3.75 18.74
N ALA A 679 -15.82 -4.86 18.65
CA ALA A 679 -17.03 -5.08 19.42
C ALA A 679 -17.11 -6.52 19.93
N ASN A 680 -17.76 -6.73 21.06
CA ASN A 680 -17.99 -8.06 21.60
C ASN A 680 -19.48 -8.35 21.74
N ILE A 681 -19.84 -9.63 21.67
CA ILE A 681 -21.19 -10.13 21.92
C ILE A 681 -21.12 -11.07 23.12
N ALA A 682 -22.07 -10.93 24.05
CA ALA A 682 -22.17 -11.85 25.18
C ALA A 682 -22.61 -13.24 24.69
N LYS A 683 -22.00 -14.31 25.21
CA LYS A 683 -22.41 -15.69 24.86
C LYS A 683 -23.78 -16.07 25.41
N GLY A 684 -24.27 -15.35 26.42
CA GLY A 684 -25.63 -15.50 26.95
C GLY A 684 -26.54 -14.36 26.50
N THR A 685 -27.83 -14.65 26.49
CA THR A 685 -28.88 -13.74 25.96
C THR A 685 -29.68 -13.03 27.05
N ASN A 686 -29.51 -13.39 28.33
CA ASN A 686 -30.24 -12.76 29.44
C ASN A 686 -29.74 -11.31 29.67
N PRO A 687 -30.58 -10.27 29.46
CA PRO A 687 -30.19 -8.87 29.63
C PRO A 687 -29.67 -8.55 31.05
N ASP A 688 -30.24 -9.17 32.08
CA ASP A 688 -29.88 -8.91 33.48
C ASP A 688 -28.49 -9.46 33.84
N SER A 689 -27.99 -10.43 33.06
CA SER A 689 -26.69 -11.07 33.27
C SER A 689 -25.58 -10.53 32.37
N LEU A 690 -25.87 -9.56 31.49
CA LEU A 690 -24.89 -9.04 30.53
C LEU A 690 -23.61 -8.53 31.20
N ALA A 691 -23.72 -7.84 32.34
CA ALA A 691 -22.57 -7.34 33.08
C ALA A 691 -21.62 -8.47 33.54
N TYR A 692 -22.16 -9.64 33.90
CA TYR A 692 -21.37 -10.81 34.28
C TYR A 692 -20.73 -11.49 33.06
N TYR A 693 -21.41 -11.53 31.92
CA TYR A 693 -20.80 -12.04 30.69
C TYR A 693 -19.66 -11.13 30.20
N PHE A 694 -19.79 -9.82 30.35
CA PHE A 694 -18.75 -8.86 29.95
C PHE A 694 -17.63 -8.68 30.98
N SER A 695 -17.77 -9.19 32.22
CA SER A 695 -16.71 -9.11 33.23
C SER A 695 -15.55 -10.08 32.97
N SER A 696 -15.73 -11.06 32.08
CA SER A 696 -14.70 -12.02 31.66
C SER A 696 -14.58 -12.12 30.16
N ALA A 697 -13.36 -12.30 29.65
CA ALA A 697 -13.11 -12.56 28.23
C ALA A 697 -13.62 -13.92 27.73
N THR A 698 -13.82 -14.90 28.62
CA THR A 698 -14.22 -16.27 28.25
C THR A 698 -15.71 -16.40 27.91
N THR A 699 -16.52 -15.47 28.40
CA THR A 699 -17.99 -15.44 28.33
C THR A 699 -18.54 -14.53 27.23
N GLN A 700 -17.67 -14.08 26.33
CA GLN A 700 -18.00 -13.21 25.21
C GLN A 700 -17.28 -13.67 23.94
N ASP A 701 -17.86 -13.34 22.78
CA ASP A 701 -17.24 -13.52 21.48
C ASP A 701 -16.75 -12.17 20.96
N ARG A 702 -15.52 -12.15 20.45
CA ARG A 702 -14.85 -10.93 20.01
C ARG A 702 -14.96 -10.79 18.50
N TYR A 703 -15.43 -9.63 18.07
CA TYR A 703 -15.60 -9.30 16.67
C TYR A 703 -14.83 -8.06 16.29
N ARG A 704 -14.41 -8.05 15.01
CA ARG A 704 -13.95 -6.84 14.34
C ARG A 704 -14.82 -6.58 13.12
N LEU A 705 -15.44 -5.41 13.09
CA LEU A 705 -16.53 -5.09 12.17
C LEU A 705 -16.19 -3.89 11.31
N TRP A 706 -16.35 -4.03 10.00
CA TRP A 706 -16.22 -2.92 9.05
C TRP A 706 -17.50 -2.09 8.99
N THR A 707 -17.43 -0.82 9.36
CA THR A 707 -18.58 0.09 9.41
C THR A 707 -18.17 1.49 8.94
N ASN A 708 -19.06 2.48 9.06
CA ASN A 708 -18.77 3.87 8.72
C ASN A 708 -18.73 4.75 9.97
N SER A 709 -17.83 5.73 9.98
CA SER A 709 -17.87 6.84 10.92
C SER A 709 -19.22 7.54 10.90
N GLN A 710 -19.72 7.83 12.10
CA GLN A 710 -20.92 8.64 12.31
C GLN A 710 -20.62 10.13 12.10
N THR A 711 -19.34 10.50 12.12
CA THR A 711 -18.88 11.87 11.94
C THR A 711 -18.41 12.15 10.51
N ARG A 712 -18.28 13.44 10.21
CA ARG A 712 -17.56 13.88 9.01
C ARG A 712 -16.09 14.05 9.37
N VAL A 713 -15.24 13.62 8.45
CA VAL A 713 -13.78 13.72 8.62
C VAL A 713 -13.27 14.78 7.65
N TYR A 714 -12.48 15.72 8.16
CA TYR A 714 -11.96 16.83 7.37
C TYR A 714 -10.43 16.82 7.36
N ASN A 715 -9.83 17.08 6.20
CA ASN A 715 -8.40 17.31 6.08
C ASN A 715 -8.10 18.41 5.06
N TYR A 716 -6.94 19.03 5.24
CA TYR A 716 -6.43 20.04 4.33
C TYR A 716 -4.93 19.90 4.20
N GLY A 717 -4.40 20.51 3.15
CA GLY A 717 -2.97 20.50 2.93
C GLY A 717 -2.54 21.49 1.86
N ALA A 718 -1.23 21.57 1.71
CA ALA A 718 -0.58 22.42 0.73
C ALA A 718 0.65 21.71 0.16
N GLY A 719 1.03 22.05 -1.05
CA GLY A 719 2.24 21.57 -1.70
C GLY A 719 2.97 22.72 -2.36
N LEU A 720 4.31 22.71 -2.29
CA LEU A 720 5.17 23.60 -3.06
C LEU A 720 6.30 22.79 -3.67
N GLY A 721 6.48 22.90 -4.98
CA GLY A 721 7.59 22.33 -5.74
C GLY A 721 8.34 23.43 -6.47
N LEU A 722 9.65 23.46 -6.32
CA LEU A 722 10.56 24.39 -6.97
C LEU A 722 11.64 23.60 -7.70
N ARG A 723 11.94 23.99 -8.95
CA ARG A 723 13.09 23.46 -9.68
C ARG A 723 13.79 24.56 -10.45
N TYR A 724 15.07 24.75 -10.16
CA TYR A 724 15.93 25.75 -10.77
C TYR A 724 17.04 25.11 -11.60
N SER A 725 17.12 25.49 -12.87
CA SER A 725 18.18 25.09 -13.80
C SER A 725 19.28 26.15 -13.83
N LEU A 726 20.37 25.92 -13.09
CA LEU A 726 21.52 26.85 -12.99
C LEU A 726 22.25 26.97 -14.32
N THR A 727 22.57 25.83 -14.92
CA THR A 727 23.17 25.70 -16.26
C THR A 727 22.43 24.60 -17.02
N GLN A 728 22.97 24.14 -18.15
CA GLN A 728 22.36 23.03 -18.87
C GLN A 728 22.31 21.76 -18.00
N ASN A 729 23.42 21.33 -17.40
CA ASN A 729 23.43 20.04 -16.70
C ASN A 729 23.09 20.13 -15.22
N TRP A 730 23.15 21.32 -14.61
CA TRP A 730 22.88 21.53 -13.18
C TRP A 730 21.40 21.79 -12.90
N SER A 731 20.81 20.97 -12.05
CA SER A 731 19.45 21.13 -11.53
C SER A 731 19.45 21.09 -10.00
N VAL A 732 18.89 22.14 -9.40
CA VAL A 732 18.59 22.21 -7.97
C VAL A 732 17.08 22.25 -7.83
N GLY A 733 16.52 21.36 -7.02
CA GLY A 733 15.08 21.29 -6.81
C GLY A 733 14.76 21.01 -5.36
N GLY A 734 13.54 21.34 -4.98
CA GLY A 734 13.00 20.97 -3.69
C GLY A 734 11.48 20.95 -3.73
N ASN A 735 10.89 20.14 -2.87
CA ASN A 735 9.47 20.18 -2.63
C ASN A 735 9.16 20.05 -1.14
N ALA A 736 8.04 20.65 -0.73
CA ALA A 736 7.48 20.53 0.60
C ALA A 736 5.99 20.23 0.47
N SER A 737 5.51 19.30 1.28
CA SER A 737 4.11 18.85 1.31
C SER A 737 3.64 18.91 2.75
N PHE A 738 2.53 19.63 2.95
CA PHE A 738 1.85 19.77 4.22
C PHE A 738 0.50 19.06 4.16
N ALA A 739 0.19 18.28 5.20
CA ALA A 739 -1.11 17.64 5.34
C ALA A 739 -1.51 17.61 6.82
N LYS A 740 -2.76 17.95 7.11
CA LYS A 740 -3.28 17.94 8.47
C LYS A 740 -4.74 17.48 8.48
N LEU A 741 -5.03 16.59 9.42
CA LEU A 741 -6.39 16.29 9.84
C LEU A 741 -6.92 17.49 10.64
N ASP A 742 -8.05 18.06 10.25
CA ASP A 742 -8.62 19.23 10.93
C ASP A 742 -9.38 18.80 12.19
N ARG A 743 -10.55 18.19 12.02
CA ARG A 743 -11.38 17.61 13.08
C ARG A 743 -12.19 16.41 12.57
N ALA A 744 -12.50 15.51 13.48
CA ALA A 744 -13.69 14.66 13.43
C ALA A 744 -14.68 15.27 14.43
N ASP A 745 -15.91 15.53 14.02
CA ASP A 745 -16.85 16.36 14.80
C ASP A 745 -17.12 15.82 16.23
N TYR A 746 -16.96 14.51 16.47
CA TYR A 746 -17.16 13.83 17.76
C TYR A 746 -16.37 12.52 17.89
N GLY A 747 -16.03 12.11 19.12
CA GLY A 747 -15.40 10.83 19.45
C GLY A 747 -16.34 9.64 19.29
N ASP A 748 -16.75 9.33 18.06
CA ASP A 748 -17.60 8.18 17.73
C ASP A 748 -16.90 6.84 18.06
N GLY A 749 -15.59 6.84 18.31
CA GLY A 749 -14.82 5.66 18.69
C GLY A 749 -14.27 4.88 17.50
N LEU A 750 -14.40 5.42 16.28
CA LEU A 750 -13.68 4.93 15.11
C LEU A 750 -12.40 5.73 14.89
N GLU A 751 -11.30 5.01 14.75
CA GLU A 751 -10.02 5.61 14.39
C GLU A 751 -10.06 5.96 12.89
N SER A 752 -9.99 7.26 12.57
CA SER A 752 -9.89 7.69 11.18
C SER A 752 -8.52 7.34 10.56
N SER A 753 -7.55 6.90 11.36
CA SER A 753 -6.19 6.47 10.96
C SER A 753 -5.55 7.40 9.92
N PHE A 754 -5.38 8.68 10.27
CA PHE A 754 -4.84 9.67 9.34
C PHE A 754 -3.43 9.28 8.86
N ASN A 755 -2.60 8.72 9.74
CA ASN A 755 -1.35 8.02 9.41
C ASN A 755 -0.41 8.78 8.45
N THR A 756 -0.46 10.10 8.48
CA THR A 756 0.26 10.95 7.54
C THR A 756 1.04 12.01 8.31
N PRO A 757 2.35 12.16 8.02
CA PRO A 757 3.19 13.19 8.61
C PRO A 757 2.71 14.58 8.21
N ARG A 758 2.89 15.52 9.14
CA ARG A 758 2.45 16.90 8.93
C ARG A 758 3.25 17.58 7.82
N TRP A 759 4.56 17.33 7.77
CA TRP A 759 5.46 17.80 6.72
C TRP A 759 6.27 16.67 6.10
N ILE A 760 6.38 16.68 4.78
CA ILE A 760 7.35 15.91 4.00
C ILE A 760 8.10 16.89 3.11
N THR A 761 9.43 16.90 3.19
CA THR A 761 10.29 17.80 2.40
C THR A 761 11.37 17.00 1.71
N ASN A 762 11.62 17.32 0.44
CA ASN A 762 12.71 16.77 -0.34
C ASN A 762 13.56 17.90 -0.92
N LEU A 763 14.88 17.75 -0.90
CA LEU A 763 15.84 18.64 -1.54
C LEU A 763 16.75 17.82 -2.44
N THR A 764 16.87 18.19 -3.71
CA THR A 764 17.65 17.45 -4.69
C THR A 764 18.64 18.37 -5.39
N VAL A 765 19.88 17.94 -5.49
CA VAL A 765 20.91 18.56 -6.32
C VAL A 765 21.45 17.51 -7.27
N SER A 766 21.46 17.81 -8.56
CA SER A 766 21.92 16.85 -9.56
C SER A 766 22.64 17.51 -10.72
N ASN A 767 23.58 16.75 -11.29
CA ASN A 767 24.21 17.08 -12.56
C ASN A 767 24.32 15.83 -13.42
N GLY A 768 23.69 15.84 -14.59
CA GLY A 768 23.67 14.66 -15.48
C GLY A 768 24.94 14.43 -16.30
N ASN A 769 25.84 15.41 -16.37
CA ASN A 769 27.09 15.36 -17.12
C ASN A 769 28.05 16.43 -16.60
N LEU A 770 28.58 16.20 -15.39
CA LEU A 770 29.54 17.05 -14.71
C LEU A 770 30.88 17.06 -15.47
N TRP A 771 31.34 15.89 -15.92
CA TRP A 771 32.60 15.76 -16.66
C TRP A 771 32.60 14.49 -17.53
N ASN A 772 32.64 14.66 -18.86
CA ASN A 772 32.84 13.56 -19.82
C ASN A 772 31.95 12.31 -19.61
N GLY A 773 30.66 12.50 -19.34
CA GLY A 773 29.69 11.42 -19.10
C GLY A 773 29.53 11.03 -17.63
N LEU A 774 30.32 11.60 -16.72
CA LEU A 774 30.15 11.49 -15.27
C LEU A 774 29.02 12.41 -14.81
N GLY A 775 28.06 11.90 -14.06
CA GLY A 775 26.98 12.64 -13.43
C GLY A 775 26.77 12.20 -12.00
N PHE A 776 25.98 12.97 -11.24
CA PHE A 776 25.64 12.65 -9.87
C PHE A 776 24.25 13.18 -9.50
N SER A 777 23.71 12.66 -8.41
CA SER A 777 22.53 13.21 -7.76
C SER A 777 22.59 12.95 -6.27
N VAL A 778 22.17 13.95 -5.49
CA VAL A 778 22.03 13.88 -4.04
C VAL A 778 20.62 14.32 -3.70
N ASN A 779 19.94 13.54 -2.86
CA ASN A 779 18.61 13.84 -2.35
C ASN A 779 18.61 13.78 -0.83
N TYR A 780 18.17 14.84 -0.18
CA TYR A 780 17.86 14.85 1.25
C TYR A 780 16.35 14.85 1.44
N LYS A 781 15.86 13.91 2.25
CA LYS A 781 14.46 13.81 2.62
C LYS A 781 14.29 14.00 4.12
N HIS A 782 13.30 14.82 4.48
CA HIS A 782 12.80 14.98 5.83
C HIS A 782 11.30 14.64 5.89
N GLN A 783 10.90 13.93 6.94
CA GLN A 783 9.50 13.64 7.25
C GLN A 783 9.28 13.82 8.75
N ASP A 784 8.25 14.58 9.13
CA ASP A 784 7.85 14.78 10.52
C ASP A 784 7.48 13.45 11.21
N ALA A 785 7.65 13.40 12.54
CA ALA A 785 7.07 12.35 13.35
C ALA A 785 5.53 12.42 13.30
N PHE A 786 4.86 11.27 13.38
CA PHE A 786 3.40 11.23 13.31
C PHE A 786 2.82 10.02 14.03
N LEU A 787 1.56 10.13 14.45
CA LEU A 787 0.84 9.02 15.03
C LEU A 787 0.44 8.03 13.92
N TRP A 788 0.88 6.80 14.07
CA TRP A 788 0.39 5.68 13.29
C TRP A 788 -0.65 4.90 14.09
N GLN A 789 -1.75 4.59 13.42
CA GLN A 789 -2.87 3.85 13.95
C GLN A 789 -3.21 2.72 12.99
N SER A 790 -3.10 1.49 13.47
CA SER A 790 -3.48 0.33 12.70
C SER A 790 -3.99 -0.79 13.57
N GLU A 791 -4.62 -1.75 12.89
CA GLU A 791 -5.18 -2.93 13.48
C GLU A 791 -4.18 -3.92 14.08
N LEU A 792 -2.89 -3.77 13.72
CA LEU A 792 -1.78 -4.56 14.21
C LEU A 792 -1.11 -3.88 15.41
N ALA A 793 -0.73 -2.60 15.23
CA ALA A 793 -0.11 -1.80 16.28
C ALA A 793 -0.35 -0.30 16.02
N SER A 794 -0.41 0.47 17.11
CA SER A 794 -0.54 1.93 17.10
C SER A 794 0.55 2.55 17.96
N GLY A 795 1.09 3.68 17.53
CA GLY A 795 2.21 4.36 18.20
C GLY A 795 2.78 5.50 17.37
N THR A 796 3.72 6.25 17.94
CA THR A 796 4.36 7.37 17.24
C THR A 796 5.51 6.86 16.36
N VAL A 797 5.40 7.11 15.06
CA VAL A 797 6.51 6.93 14.12
C VAL A 797 7.43 8.13 14.24
N SER A 798 8.71 7.88 14.52
CA SER A 798 9.75 8.91 14.63
C SER A 798 9.98 9.64 13.30
N ALA A 799 10.51 10.86 13.39
CA ALA A 799 10.87 11.64 12.21
C ALA A 799 11.95 10.90 11.38
N ILE A 800 11.81 10.95 10.05
CA ILE A 800 12.74 10.30 9.12
C ILE A 800 13.61 11.39 8.50
N ASN A 801 14.92 11.13 8.49
CA ASN A 801 15.91 11.98 7.82
C ASN A 801 16.83 11.07 7.03
N THR A 802 16.74 11.09 5.70
CA THR A 802 17.58 10.28 4.84
C THR A 802 18.36 11.13 3.86
N LEU A 803 19.59 10.72 3.61
CA LEU A 803 20.44 11.24 2.54
C LEU A 803 20.66 10.10 1.56
N ASP A 804 20.22 10.29 0.33
CA ASP A 804 20.44 9.36 -0.77
C ASP A 804 21.39 10.02 -1.77
N ALA A 805 22.32 9.26 -2.34
CA ALA A 805 23.16 9.77 -3.41
C ALA A 805 23.53 8.70 -4.42
N GLN A 806 23.84 9.14 -5.63
CA GLN A 806 24.36 8.30 -6.69
C GLN A 806 25.38 9.05 -7.54
N VAL A 807 26.31 8.29 -8.11
CA VAL A 807 27.19 8.70 -9.20
C VAL A 807 26.92 7.80 -10.39
N SER A 808 26.86 8.39 -11.57
CA SER A 808 26.62 7.69 -12.83
C SER A 808 27.70 8.01 -13.85
N TYR A 809 28.14 7.04 -14.63
CA TYR A 809 29.08 7.22 -15.72
C TYR A 809 28.56 6.58 -17.00
N ARG A 810 28.44 7.38 -18.06
CA ARG A 810 28.04 6.90 -19.39
C ARG A 810 29.26 6.60 -20.25
N ILE A 811 29.42 5.33 -20.60
CA ILE A 811 30.46 4.84 -21.51
C ILE A 811 29.85 4.74 -22.91
N SER A 812 29.83 5.85 -23.64
CA SER A 812 29.15 5.95 -24.94
C SER A 812 29.63 4.91 -25.96
N LYS A 813 30.93 4.60 -26.00
CA LYS A 813 31.50 3.59 -26.92
C LYS A 813 30.92 2.18 -26.73
N LEU A 814 30.47 1.86 -25.51
CA LEU A 814 29.92 0.56 -25.17
C LEU A 814 28.40 0.57 -25.06
N SER A 815 27.76 1.73 -25.23
CA SER A 815 26.34 1.91 -24.92
C SER A 815 26.03 1.36 -23.53
N LEU A 816 26.79 1.81 -22.52
CA LEU A 816 26.70 1.34 -21.15
C LEU A 816 26.58 2.52 -20.18
N LEU A 817 25.61 2.46 -19.28
CA LEU A 817 25.47 3.35 -18.13
C LEU A 817 25.78 2.56 -16.86
N VAL A 818 26.79 3.01 -16.12
CA VAL A 818 27.12 2.51 -14.80
C VAL A 818 26.58 3.50 -13.78
N LYS A 819 25.80 3.03 -12.81
CA LYS A 819 25.28 3.84 -11.70
C LYS A 819 25.64 3.17 -10.39
N ALA A 820 26.29 3.87 -9.49
CA ALA A 820 26.56 3.41 -8.13
C ALA A 820 25.98 4.41 -7.14
N GLY A 821 25.30 3.94 -6.10
CA GLY A 821 24.66 4.82 -5.13
C GLY A 821 24.22 4.11 -3.89
N GLY A 822 23.53 4.84 -3.02
CA GLY A 822 22.87 4.26 -1.87
C GLY A 822 21.73 5.13 -1.36
N THR A 823 20.71 4.46 -0.82
CA THR A 823 19.62 5.10 -0.09
C THR A 823 19.88 5.02 1.41
N ASN A 824 19.52 6.07 2.16
CA ASN A 824 19.84 6.19 3.58
C ASN A 824 21.34 5.93 3.83
N LEU A 825 22.22 6.72 3.20
CA LEU A 825 23.67 6.52 3.20
C LEU A 825 24.29 6.46 4.60
N ALA A 826 23.72 7.22 5.54
CA ALA A 826 24.13 7.22 6.94
C ALA A 826 23.70 5.94 7.70
N ASN A 827 22.96 5.04 7.06
CA ASN A 827 22.49 3.77 7.58
C ASN A 827 21.82 3.88 8.95
N LYS A 828 21.00 4.92 9.13
CA LYS A 828 20.21 5.11 10.37
C LYS A 828 18.87 4.39 10.19
N PRO A 829 18.60 3.28 10.90
CA PRO A 829 17.36 2.54 10.71
C PRO A 829 16.15 3.41 11.06
N TYR A 830 15.09 3.30 10.26
CA TYR A 830 13.84 4.00 10.52
C TYR A 830 12.63 3.12 10.19
N TYR A 831 11.47 3.48 10.74
CA TYR A 831 10.21 2.82 10.46
C TYR A 831 9.31 3.76 9.67
N THR A 832 8.63 3.26 8.63
CA THR A 832 7.61 4.04 7.92
C THR A 832 6.23 3.95 8.57
N PHE A 833 6.04 2.96 9.45
CA PHE A 833 4.84 2.72 10.24
C PHE A 833 5.13 1.72 11.38
N ILE A 834 4.30 1.68 12.43
CA ILE A 834 4.47 0.75 13.57
C ILE A 834 4.03 -0.67 13.18
N GLY A 835 4.83 -1.67 13.58
CA GLY A 835 4.69 -3.06 13.13
C GLY A 835 5.39 -3.36 11.81
N GLY A 836 5.86 -2.33 11.11
CA GLY A 836 6.68 -2.42 9.91
C GLY A 836 8.11 -2.89 10.18
N PRO A 837 8.87 -3.22 9.13
CA PRO A 837 10.27 -3.54 9.29
C PRO A 837 11.13 -2.28 9.51
N ALA A 838 12.31 -2.47 10.10
CA ALA A 838 13.31 -1.41 10.19
C ALA A 838 14.03 -1.26 8.85
N VAL A 839 13.94 -0.10 8.21
CA VAL A 839 14.56 0.19 6.92
C VAL A 839 15.94 0.81 7.14
N GLY A 840 16.99 0.10 6.72
CA GLY A 840 18.38 0.55 6.79
C GLY A 840 18.90 1.16 5.50
N GLY A 841 20.23 1.27 5.39
CA GLY A 841 20.93 1.66 4.17
C GLY A 841 20.91 0.56 3.11
N PHE A 842 20.65 0.94 1.86
CA PHE A 842 20.75 0.04 0.70
C PHE A 842 21.73 0.61 -0.30
N TYR A 843 22.87 -0.05 -0.47
CA TYR A 843 23.96 0.38 -1.35
C TYR A 843 23.96 -0.48 -2.60
N TYR A 844 23.97 0.13 -3.78
CA TYR A 844 23.73 -0.58 -5.02
C TYR A 844 24.63 -0.11 -6.17
N THR A 845 24.80 -1.00 -7.14
CA THR A 845 25.34 -0.72 -8.46
C THR A 845 24.34 -1.20 -9.51
N ASN A 846 24.13 -0.42 -10.57
CA ASN A 846 23.24 -0.75 -11.68
C ASN A 846 23.99 -0.53 -12.99
N LEU A 847 24.08 -1.59 -13.79
CA LEU A 847 24.65 -1.59 -15.13
C LEU A 847 23.51 -1.67 -16.13
N ILE A 848 23.36 -0.64 -16.97
CA ILE A 848 22.33 -0.59 -18.00
C ILE A 848 23.00 -0.53 -19.36
N TRP A 849 22.82 -1.57 -20.15
CA TRP A 849 23.21 -1.59 -21.55
C TRP A 849 21.99 -1.30 -22.43
N GLU A 850 22.10 -0.26 -23.27
CA GLU A 850 21.03 0.19 -24.13
C GLU A 850 21.61 0.81 -25.43
N PRO A 851 21.45 0.18 -26.61
CA PRO A 851 22.08 0.62 -27.87
C PRO A 851 21.70 2.03 -28.34
N ARG A 852 20.57 2.54 -27.87
CA ARG A 852 20.02 3.86 -28.22
C ARG A 852 19.78 4.64 -26.92
N PHE A 853 20.81 5.34 -26.47
CA PHE A 853 20.80 6.07 -25.19
C PHE A 853 20.03 7.38 -25.20
#